data_AF-A0A352J3N0-F1
#
_entry.id   AF-A0A352J3N0-F1
#
_cell.length_a   1.000
_cell.length_b   1.000
_cell.length_c   1.000
_cell.angle_alpha   90.00
_cell.angle_beta   90.00
_cell.angle_gamma   90.00
#
_symmetry.space_group_name_H-M   'P 1'
#
loop_
_entity.id
_entity.type
_entity.pdbx_description
1 polymer ?
#
loop_
_entity_poly.entity_id
_entity_poly.type
_entity_poly.pdbx_seq_one_letter_code
_entity_poly.pdbx_strand_id
1 'polypeptide(L)'
;MKKTVVLFYLISIANLIQAQIVWNIGEKDKNTAGFALAPDKYADFLKNDFGWEDKYFIIGWSNPKTDFPYVLPGTSDVWAGSLNGAGIRTQEINILFRMKETGSGTGYKLVVDVLDAHSKNPPLLKITVNGHVYKTVLPKGKSDASLTGDYSQITPNTIEIPLDDIIKTGSNTVQLKVIEGSWLILDDVRLEGPSSAKLETLNPFVYLRNVKVAGYQLNEKAQPLLIDVEHLKDLPELTVRLDGKTILKQRLEKGRYKLEAPMPAVKKEKLSVYEVLINGDLVEKDTVLRTPEHIVTPADYVDTHIGTAHSRWMIAPGPWMPFSMVKLSPDNENAGWQAGYDPSIESVGVFSHVHEWTMAGLGMLPVNGALKTKIGDQRQIEKDPEAYRSAIDKTTEKTPLGYYAVRLTDYDIEAELTSTTRCSFQRYTYPQDKDGRVMIDLKIPAEYRYNILDASVNQVNDYTVEGYSVQQTTKVWSADDNQDYTIYFTIEFDKPIKHFGTWINDTIFSDEKAVNALKPDNIGCFAEFDTKTNPVVQVRTGISFVDMEGSRRNLSEEVTKPFGWSFDAVRNNNQKTWNDILSRVNIETNDSREKTRFYTNMYRAFCRNTFSDVDGRWVDATEKIQRLKDPANEVALGCDAFWNTFWNLNQVWNLIAPEWSSRWVKSQLAMYDANGMLAKGPAGMEYIPVMVAEHEIPLLVSAYQMGIRDYDVEKMFSAIKKMQTVQPQKIGDGLTGNRDIEAYLKYKYVPSDLGRFSNSLEYSFDDWTVSQLA
;
A
#
# COMPACT_ATOMS: atom_id res chain seq x y z
N MET A 1 38.77 29.41 60.89
CA MET A 1 39.20 29.66 59.49
C MET A 1 37.98 29.94 58.64
N LYS A 2 37.75 31.21 58.28
CA LYS A 2 36.73 31.62 57.29
C LYS A 2 37.44 31.67 55.93
N LYS A 3 36.93 30.97 54.92
CA LYS A 3 37.34 31.18 53.53
C LYS A 3 36.11 31.47 52.68
N THR A 4 36.20 32.63 52.06
CA THR A 4 35.33 33.31 51.10
C THR A 4 35.04 32.43 49.89
N VAL A 5 33.77 32.36 49.49
CA VAL A 5 33.36 31.87 48.17
C VAL A 5 32.99 33.10 47.34
N VAL A 6 33.72 33.29 46.25
CA VAL A 6 33.53 34.37 45.27
C VAL A 6 32.49 33.91 44.24
N LEU A 7 31.46 34.73 44.07
CA LEU A 7 30.38 34.56 43.11
C LEU A 7 30.82 35.14 41.76
N PHE A 8 30.96 34.32 40.71
CA PHE A 8 31.14 34.79 39.34
C PHE A 8 29.77 34.92 38.67
N TYR A 9 29.31 36.16 38.46
CA TYR A 9 28.25 36.47 37.51
C TYR A 9 28.82 36.39 36.10
N LEU A 10 28.56 35.31 35.38
CA LEU A 10 28.69 35.26 33.93
C LEU A 10 27.42 35.87 33.33
N ILE A 11 27.50 37.14 32.95
CA ILE A 11 26.50 37.80 32.10
C ILE A 11 26.64 37.18 30.71
N SER A 12 25.80 36.19 30.39
CA SER A 12 25.60 35.81 28.99
C SER A 12 24.80 36.94 28.33
N ILE A 13 25.46 37.75 27.51
CA ILE A 13 24.78 38.62 26.56
C ILE A 13 24.16 37.67 25.53
N ALA A 14 22.91 37.26 25.78
CA ALA A 14 22.07 36.68 24.76
C ALA A 14 21.80 37.81 23.76
N ASN A 15 22.51 37.80 22.63
CA ASN A 15 22.07 38.53 21.46
C ASN A 15 20.69 37.96 21.10
N LEU A 16 19.63 38.68 21.47
CA LEU A 16 18.30 38.52 20.90
C LEU A 16 18.43 38.88 19.42
N ILE A 17 18.83 37.90 18.60
CA ILE A 17 18.73 38.00 17.15
C ILE A 17 17.22 38.08 16.87
N GLN A 18 16.77 39.26 16.44
CA GLN A 18 15.38 39.48 16.10
C GLN A 18 15.06 38.62 14.87
N ALA A 19 14.27 37.56 15.07
CA ALA A 19 13.80 36.71 13.98
C ALA A 19 12.93 37.54 13.03
N GLN A 20 13.19 37.43 11.73
CA GLN A 20 12.36 38.04 10.69
C GLN A 20 11.38 37.02 10.14
N ILE A 21 10.25 37.48 9.61
CA ILE A 21 9.35 36.65 8.81
C ILE A 21 9.99 36.45 7.44
N VAL A 22 10.35 35.21 7.12
CA VAL A 22 10.90 34.84 5.80
C VAL A 22 9.78 34.77 4.77
N TRP A 23 8.65 34.19 5.17
CA TRP A 23 7.37 34.21 4.43
C TRP A 23 6.21 33.93 5.38
N ASN A 24 5.02 34.37 5.00
CA ASN A 24 3.75 34.06 5.67
C ASN A 24 2.64 33.85 4.63
N ILE A 25 1.64 33.07 5.02
CA ILE A 25 0.38 32.86 4.30
C ILE A 25 -0.73 33.20 5.28
N GLY A 26 -1.58 34.18 4.91
CA GLY A 26 -2.57 34.76 5.83
C GLY A 26 -1.97 35.82 6.75
N GLU A 27 -2.78 36.30 7.70
CA GLU A 27 -2.43 37.31 8.69
C GLU A 27 -2.89 36.81 10.08
N LYS A 28 -2.09 37.07 11.12
CA LYS A 28 -2.47 36.73 12.49
C LYS A 28 -3.46 37.74 13.06
N ASP A 29 -4.70 37.70 12.59
CA ASP A 29 -5.75 38.69 12.90
C ASP A 29 -7.05 38.06 13.40
N LYS A 30 -7.09 36.73 13.56
CA LYS A 30 -8.27 35.94 13.91
C LYS A 30 -9.37 36.00 12.84
N ASN A 31 -8.98 36.03 11.57
CA ASN A 31 -9.89 36.15 10.44
C ASN A 31 -9.41 35.31 9.25
N THR A 32 -10.35 34.62 8.62
CA THR A 32 -10.06 33.74 7.49
C THR A 32 -10.19 34.40 6.12
N ALA A 33 -10.61 35.67 6.05
CA ALA A 33 -10.90 36.38 4.79
C ALA A 33 -9.70 36.48 3.82
N GLY A 34 -8.48 36.22 4.30
CA GLY A 34 -7.26 36.13 3.50
C GLY A 34 -7.10 34.84 2.69
N PHE A 35 -7.92 33.81 2.95
CA PHE A 35 -7.77 32.47 2.38
C PHE A 35 -8.87 32.11 1.37
N ALA A 36 -8.62 31.09 0.57
CA ALA A 36 -9.60 30.48 -0.32
C ALA A 36 -10.72 29.80 0.48
N LEU A 37 -11.92 29.76 -0.12
CA LEU A 37 -13.15 29.21 0.45
C LEU A 37 -13.72 29.92 1.68
N ALA A 38 -13.00 30.87 2.26
CA ALA A 38 -13.48 31.61 3.42
C ALA A 38 -14.72 32.46 3.09
N PRO A 39 -15.60 32.70 4.09
CA PRO A 39 -15.58 32.09 5.42
C PRO A 39 -16.41 30.79 5.53
N ASP A 40 -17.18 30.43 4.51
CA ASP A 40 -18.28 29.47 4.62
C ASP A 40 -18.38 28.45 3.47
N LYS A 41 -17.42 28.43 2.54
CA LYS A 41 -17.42 27.51 1.38
C LYS A 41 -16.59 26.25 1.60
N TYR A 42 -16.43 25.79 2.84
CA TYR A 42 -15.70 24.54 3.13
C TYR A 42 -16.25 23.33 2.34
N ALA A 43 -17.56 23.27 2.08
CA ALA A 43 -18.17 22.18 1.31
C ALA A 43 -17.70 22.14 -0.16
N ASP A 44 -17.16 23.25 -0.69
CA ASP A 44 -16.58 23.33 -2.03
C ASP A 44 -15.08 22.94 -2.05
N PHE A 45 -14.53 22.37 -0.96
CA PHE A 45 -13.10 22.00 -0.84
C PHE A 45 -12.63 21.09 -1.97
N LEU A 46 -13.30 19.94 -2.16
CA LEU A 46 -12.95 19.01 -3.25
C LEU A 46 -13.25 19.58 -4.63
N LYS A 47 -14.32 20.39 -4.76
CA LYS A 47 -14.71 21.03 -6.02
C LYS A 47 -13.67 22.03 -6.51
N ASN A 48 -12.92 22.65 -5.60
CA ASN A 48 -11.78 23.53 -5.92
C ASN A 48 -10.45 22.78 -5.92
N ASP A 49 -10.50 21.44 -5.96
CA ASP A 49 -9.32 20.60 -6.15
C ASP A 49 -8.30 20.76 -5.02
N PHE A 50 -8.74 20.99 -3.78
CA PHE A 50 -7.89 21.03 -2.60
C PHE A 50 -7.69 19.65 -1.97
N GLY A 51 -6.57 19.49 -1.26
CA GLY A 51 -6.27 18.33 -0.42
C GLY A 51 -5.58 17.16 -1.10
N TRP A 52 -5.36 17.21 -2.42
CA TRP A 52 -4.62 16.18 -3.17
C TRP A 52 -3.10 16.31 -3.00
N GLU A 53 -2.38 15.18 -3.08
CA GLU A 53 -0.92 15.16 -2.89
C GLU A 53 -0.15 15.89 -4.01
N ASP A 54 -0.79 16.08 -5.17
CA ASP A 54 -0.25 16.82 -6.31
C ASP A 54 -0.57 18.34 -6.27
N LYS A 55 -1.31 18.79 -5.25
CA LYS A 55 -1.64 20.20 -5.04
C LYS A 55 -0.68 20.87 -4.10
N TYR A 56 -0.30 22.09 -4.44
CA TYR A 56 0.72 22.81 -3.72
C TYR A 56 0.50 24.34 -3.78
N PHE A 57 0.96 25.01 -2.74
CA PHE A 57 1.09 26.45 -2.65
C PHE A 57 2.58 26.83 -2.75
N ILE A 58 2.94 27.64 -3.75
CA ILE A 58 4.32 28.08 -3.96
C ILE A 58 4.47 29.50 -3.40
N ILE A 59 5.34 29.68 -2.41
CA ILE A 59 5.67 31.00 -1.85
C ILE A 59 6.23 31.91 -2.96
N GLY A 60 5.60 33.06 -3.16
CA GLY A 60 5.98 34.03 -4.20
C GLY A 60 5.37 33.79 -5.57
N TRP A 61 4.50 32.78 -5.73
CA TRP A 61 3.79 32.48 -6.99
C TRP A 61 2.28 32.27 -6.78
N SER A 62 1.90 31.48 -5.78
CA SER A 62 0.48 31.21 -5.46
C SER A 62 -0.19 32.36 -4.71
N ASN A 63 -1.51 32.45 -4.79
CA ASN A 63 -2.33 33.46 -4.13
C ASN A 63 -3.16 32.85 -2.99
N PRO A 64 -2.99 33.27 -1.72
CA PRO A 64 -3.73 32.70 -0.59
C PRO A 64 -5.25 32.71 -0.76
N LYS A 65 -5.81 33.75 -1.40
CA LYS A 65 -7.26 33.89 -1.59
C LYS A 65 -7.87 32.90 -2.59
N THR A 66 -7.05 32.23 -3.40
CA THR A 66 -7.51 31.28 -4.41
C THR A 66 -6.89 29.90 -4.27
N ASP A 67 -5.70 29.80 -3.71
CA ASP A 67 -4.85 28.60 -3.77
C ASP A 67 -4.52 28.02 -2.38
N PHE A 68 -5.02 28.61 -1.30
CA PHE A 68 -4.79 28.12 0.06
C PHE A 68 -6.09 28.10 0.87
N PRO A 69 -6.65 26.93 1.20
CA PRO A 69 -7.95 26.85 1.87
C PRO A 69 -7.84 27.31 3.33
N TYR A 70 -8.87 27.99 3.84
CA TYR A 70 -8.92 28.42 5.25
C TYR A 70 -9.05 27.25 6.24
N VAL A 71 -9.54 26.10 5.75
CA VAL A 71 -9.84 24.91 6.53
C VAL A 71 -9.02 23.74 6.02
N LEU A 72 -8.47 22.95 6.94
CA LEU A 72 -7.86 21.65 6.64
C LEU A 72 -8.77 20.55 7.21
N PRO A 73 -9.46 19.77 6.35
CA PRO A 73 -10.32 18.67 6.78
C PRO A 73 -9.52 17.49 7.33
N GLY A 74 -10.11 16.76 8.28
CA GLY A 74 -9.60 15.51 8.82
C GLY A 74 -10.32 14.27 8.31
N THR A 75 -9.84 13.11 8.74
CA THR A 75 -10.38 11.79 8.38
C THR A 75 -11.88 11.61 8.65
N SER A 76 -12.45 12.35 9.60
CA SER A 76 -13.88 12.28 9.97
C SER A 76 -14.79 13.15 9.10
N ASP A 77 -14.24 13.94 8.18
CA ASP A 77 -14.98 14.95 7.41
C ASP A 77 -15.50 14.41 6.09
N VAL A 78 -16.75 13.95 6.11
CA VAL A 78 -17.42 13.34 4.94
C VAL A 78 -17.50 14.30 3.74
N TRP A 79 -17.67 15.59 4.00
CA TRP A 79 -17.73 16.63 2.97
C TRP A 79 -16.39 16.82 2.24
N ALA A 80 -15.29 16.28 2.79
CA ALA A 80 -13.98 16.22 2.14
C ALA A 80 -13.69 14.84 1.50
N GLY A 81 -14.68 13.96 1.38
CA GLY A 81 -14.57 12.72 0.61
C GLY A 81 -14.34 11.44 1.42
N SER A 82 -14.23 11.53 2.75
CA SER A 82 -14.21 10.34 3.61
C SER A 82 -15.58 9.66 3.64
N LEU A 83 -15.74 8.50 2.99
CA LEU A 83 -17.03 7.82 2.83
C LEU A 83 -16.90 6.30 2.96
N ASN A 84 -17.93 5.61 3.45
CA ASN A 84 -17.89 4.14 3.65
C ASN A 84 -17.54 3.31 2.39
N GLY A 85 -17.73 3.84 1.17
CA GLY A 85 -17.41 3.16 -0.10
C GLY A 85 -16.31 3.81 -0.94
N ALA A 86 -15.73 4.92 -0.47
CA ALA A 86 -14.61 5.62 -1.14
C ALA A 86 -13.37 5.74 -0.24
N GLY A 87 -13.60 5.54 1.05
CA GLY A 87 -12.61 5.31 2.04
C GLY A 87 -12.25 6.47 2.95
N ILE A 88 -11.32 6.28 3.88
CA ILE A 88 -10.78 7.35 4.74
C ILE A 88 -9.85 8.23 3.91
N ARG A 89 -10.24 9.49 3.70
CA ARG A 89 -9.45 10.45 2.93
C ARG A 89 -8.72 11.41 3.83
N THR A 90 -7.40 11.32 3.83
CA THR A 90 -6.57 12.36 4.42
C THR A 90 -6.31 13.47 3.41
N GLN A 91 -6.53 14.71 3.82
CA GLN A 91 -6.25 15.89 2.99
C GLN A 91 -4.89 16.48 3.36
N GLU A 92 -4.19 17.01 2.37
CA GLU A 92 -2.86 17.60 2.55
C GLU A 92 -2.81 19.04 2.00
N ILE A 93 -2.11 19.92 2.72
CA ILE A 93 -1.67 21.22 2.21
C ILE A 93 -0.15 21.16 2.06
N ASN A 94 0.33 21.22 0.82
CA ASN A 94 1.76 21.23 0.51
C ASN A 94 2.22 22.66 0.22
N ILE A 95 3.21 23.15 0.95
CA ILE A 95 3.81 24.47 0.79
C ILE A 95 5.23 24.29 0.28
N LEU A 96 5.55 24.94 -0.83
CA LEU A 96 6.85 24.87 -1.50
C LEU A 96 7.51 26.25 -1.50
N PHE A 97 8.79 26.30 -1.17
CA PHE A 97 9.57 27.54 -1.23
C PHE A 97 11.03 27.24 -1.54
N ARG A 98 11.73 28.21 -2.13
CA ARG A 98 13.16 28.09 -2.41
C ARG A 98 13.95 29.12 -1.64
N MET A 99 15.04 28.70 -1.01
CA MET A 99 15.94 29.57 -0.24
C MET A 99 17.21 29.82 -1.05
N LYS A 100 17.54 31.10 -1.27
CA LYS A 100 18.82 31.50 -1.85
C LYS A 100 19.94 31.47 -0.80
N GLU A 101 19.65 31.95 0.40
CA GLU A 101 20.57 32.00 1.54
C GLU A 101 19.83 31.54 2.80
N THR A 102 20.40 30.61 3.57
CA THR A 102 19.84 30.12 4.84
C THR A 102 20.49 30.75 6.08
N GLY A 103 21.53 31.58 5.91
CA GLY A 103 22.25 32.15 7.05
C GLY A 103 23.02 31.10 7.85
N SER A 104 22.92 31.16 9.18
CA SER A 104 23.55 30.22 10.10
C SER A 104 22.88 28.84 10.14
N GLY A 105 21.76 28.63 9.42
CA GLY A 105 20.93 27.43 9.52
C GLY A 105 20.12 27.31 10.82
N THR A 106 20.32 28.24 11.75
CA THR A 106 19.75 28.25 13.11
C THR A 106 18.87 29.48 13.33
N GLY A 107 17.97 29.40 14.30
CA GLY A 107 16.95 30.41 14.59
C GLY A 107 15.73 30.33 13.67
N TYR A 108 15.53 29.20 12.98
CA TYR A 108 14.33 28.98 12.18
C TYR A 108 13.19 28.43 13.02
N LYS A 109 11.98 28.91 12.74
CA LYS A 109 10.76 28.43 13.39
C LYS A 109 9.60 28.46 12.40
N LEU A 110 8.93 27.33 12.22
CA LEU A 110 7.62 27.31 11.56
C LEU A 110 6.55 27.58 12.60
N VAL A 111 5.69 28.56 12.32
CA VAL A 111 4.53 28.86 13.16
C VAL A 111 3.26 28.57 12.37
N VAL A 112 2.38 27.78 12.98
CA VAL A 112 1.04 27.47 12.48
C VAL A 112 0.06 27.99 13.52
N ASP A 113 -0.58 29.11 13.24
CA ASP A 113 -1.64 29.67 14.07
C ASP A 113 -2.98 29.07 13.62
N VAL A 114 -3.57 28.26 14.50
CA VAL A 114 -4.88 27.62 14.33
C VAL A 114 -5.93 28.51 14.99
N LEU A 115 -6.92 28.93 14.20
CA LEU A 115 -8.02 29.79 14.68
C LEU A 115 -8.98 29.01 15.58
N ASP A 116 -9.36 27.81 15.16
CA ASP A 116 -10.26 26.91 15.88
C ASP A 116 -10.14 25.48 15.33
N ALA A 117 -10.69 24.51 16.04
CA ALA A 117 -10.77 23.11 15.62
C ALA A 117 -12.12 22.50 15.99
N HIS A 118 -12.45 21.34 15.42
CA HIS A 118 -13.72 20.68 15.66
C HIS A 118 -14.01 20.45 17.16
N SER A 119 -15.24 20.71 17.60
CA SER A 119 -15.63 20.75 19.02
C SER A 119 -15.64 19.39 19.74
N LYS A 120 -15.89 18.29 19.02
CA LYS A 120 -15.95 16.92 19.59
C LYS A 120 -14.75 16.04 19.27
N ASN A 121 -14.32 16.03 18.00
CA ASN A 121 -13.30 15.15 17.43
C ASN A 121 -12.01 15.96 17.13
N PRO A 122 -11.12 16.15 18.12
CA PRO A 122 -9.93 16.98 17.94
C PRO A 122 -9.02 16.41 16.83
N PRO A 123 -8.44 17.26 15.98
CA PRO A 123 -7.48 16.83 14.96
C PRO A 123 -6.15 16.38 15.57
N LEU A 124 -5.62 15.26 15.07
CA LEU A 124 -4.20 14.93 15.13
C LEU A 124 -3.51 15.52 13.90
N LEU A 125 -2.86 16.66 14.08
CA LEU A 125 -2.15 17.36 13.02
C LEU A 125 -0.73 16.81 12.90
N LYS A 126 -0.40 16.32 11.70
CA LYS A 126 0.95 15.98 11.26
C LYS A 126 1.52 17.12 10.41
N ILE A 127 2.70 17.59 10.78
CA ILE A 127 3.46 18.60 10.07
C ILE A 127 4.78 17.97 9.61
N THR A 128 5.04 17.95 8.31
CA THR A 128 6.29 17.42 7.76
C THR A 128 7.11 18.56 7.13
N VAL A 129 8.34 18.78 7.60
CA VAL A 129 9.25 19.80 7.04
C VAL A 129 10.51 19.13 6.52
N ASN A 130 10.73 19.17 5.21
CA ASN A 130 11.87 18.50 4.55
C ASN A 130 12.05 17.02 4.96
N GLY A 131 10.95 16.31 5.24
CA GLY A 131 10.96 14.91 5.70
C GLY A 131 10.98 14.72 7.22
N HIS A 132 11.21 15.78 8.01
CA HIS A 132 11.12 15.73 9.47
C HIS A 132 9.66 15.85 9.91
N VAL A 133 9.19 14.88 10.70
CA VAL A 133 7.79 14.75 11.10
C VAL A 133 7.57 15.28 12.52
N TYR A 134 6.54 16.10 12.68
CA TYR A 134 6.03 16.60 13.94
C TYR A 134 4.55 16.28 14.05
N LYS A 135 4.08 15.84 15.21
CA LYS A 135 2.67 15.50 15.45
C LYS A 135 2.17 16.18 16.71
N THR A 136 0.96 16.70 16.67
CA THR A 136 0.29 17.24 17.87
C THR A 136 -1.21 17.03 17.78
N VAL A 137 -1.82 16.67 18.91
CA VAL A 137 -3.28 16.69 19.06
C VAL A 137 -3.68 18.13 19.38
N LEU A 138 -4.63 18.67 18.62
CA LEU A 138 -5.13 20.02 18.85
C LEU A 138 -6.20 20.03 19.96
N PRO A 139 -6.32 21.14 20.72
CA PRO A 139 -7.42 21.30 21.66
C PRO A 139 -8.76 21.31 20.93
N LYS A 140 -9.81 20.81 21.59
CA LYS A 140 -11.18 20.87 21.05
C LYS A 140 -11.67 22.31 20.99
N GLY A 141 -12.37 22.68 19.91
CA GLY A 141 -13.12 23.92 19.86
C GLY A 141 -14.32 23.92 20.80
N LYS A 142 -14.96 25.08 20.99
CA LYS A 142 -16.17 25.18 21.83
C LYS A 142 -17.47 25.03 21.02
N SER A 143 -17.42 25.31 19.73
CA SER A 143 -18.54 25.29 18.79
C SER A 143 -18.01 25.01 17.38
N ASP A 144 -18.84 24.42 16.51
CA ASP A 144 -18.49 24.21 15.10
C ASP A 144 -18.96 25.38 14.20
N ALA A 145 -19.55 26.42 14.79
CA ALA A 145 -20.05 27.60 14.06
C ALA A 145 -18.94 28.43 13.40
N SER A 146 -17.70 28.30 13.87
CA SER A 146 -16.51 28.92 13.28
C SER A 146 -16.24 28.43 11.85
N LEU A 147 -16.67 27.21 11.51
CA LEU A 147 -16.59 26.68 10.14
C LEU A 147 -17.39 27.52 9.13
N THR A 148 -18.42 28.23 9.59
CA THR A 148 -19.25 29.14 8.79
C THR A 148 -19.05 30.62 9.12
N GLY A 149 -17.95 30.96 9.81
CA GLY A 149 -17.55 32.35 10.06
C GLY A 149 -18.00 32.98 11.37
N ASP A 150 -18.64 32.23 12.29
CA ASP A 150 -18.91 32.74 13.65
C ASP A 150 -17.75 32.42 14.59
N TYR A 151 -16.87 33.42 14.78
CA TYR A 151 -15.69 33.31 15.62
C TYR A 151 -15.90 33.72 17.09
N SER A 152 -17.15 33.87 17.55
CA SER A 152 -17.44 34.33 18.92
C SER A 152 -17.05 33.31 20.01
N GLN A 153 -16.97 32.03 19.67
CA GLN A 153 -16.68 30.91 20.58
C GLN A 153 -15.56 30.01 20.06
N ILE A 154 -14.41 30.59 19.71
CA ILE A 154 -13.23 29.87 19.22
C ILE A 154 -12.25 29.48 20.33
N THR A 155 -11.39 28.49 20.03
CA THR A 155 -10.24 28.11 20.85
C THR A 155 -8.94 28.21 20.02
N PRO A 156 -8.34 29.41 19.92
CA PRO A 156 -7.11 29.59 19.15
C PRO A 156 -5.94 28.81 19.76
N ASN A 157 -5.08 28.28 18.91
CA ASN A 157 -3.90 27.52 19.31
C ASN A 157 -2.72 27.80 18.37
N THR A 158 -1.58 28.21 18.92
CA THR A 158 -0.35 28.41 18.15
C THR A 158 0.55 27.19 18.27
N ILE A 159 0.97 26.63 17.15
CA ILE A 159 2.00 25.59 17.09
C ILE A 159 3.31 26.23 16.63
N GLU A 160 4.37 26.01 17.39
CA GLU A 160 5.72 26.49 17.08
C GLU A 160 6.67 25.29 16.95
N ILE A 161 7.27 25.14 15.76
CA ILE A 161 8.21 24.07 15.48
C ILE A 161 9.60 24.70 15.25
N PRO A 162 10.58 24.44 16.12
CA PRO A 162 11.96 24.84 15.85
C PRO A 162 12.52 24.02 14.67
N LEU A 163 13.19 24.69 13.74
CA LEU A 163 13.66 24.10 12.47
C LEU A 163 15.16 24.32 12.24
N ASP A 164 15.93 24.38 13.32
CA ASP A 164 17.38 24.50 13.25
C ASP A 164 17.98 23.34 12.43
N ASP A 165 18.84 23.69 11.48
CA ASP A 165 19.50 22.79 10.53
C ASP A 165 18.57 21.97 9.61
N ILE A 166 17.26 22.25 9.61
CA ILE A 166 16.29 21.58 8.73
C ILE A 166 16.07 22.35 7.42
N ILE A 167 16.09 23.68 7.48
CA ILE A 167 15.92 24.53 6.29
C ILE A 167 17.23 24.57 5.49
N LYS A 168 17.14 24.25 4.20
CA LYS A 168 18.29 24.15 3.29
C LYS A 168 18.21 25.17 2.15
N THR A 169 19.33 25.46 1.51
CA THR A 169 19.36 26.20 0.25
C THR A 169 18.65 25.40 -0.85
N GLY A 170 18.12 26.10 -1.86
CA GLY A 170 17.27 25.48 -2.88
C GLY A 170 15.87 25.15 -2.34
N SER A 171 15.26 24.09 -2.83
CA SER A 171 13.86 23.77 -2.53
C SER A 171 13.65 23.19 -1.14
N ASN A 172 12.58 23.65 -0.50
CA ASN A 172 12.08 23.21 0.80
C ASN A 172 10.58 22.95 0.71
N THR A 173 10.10 22.05 1.56
CA THR A 173 8.69 21.64 1.60
C THR A 173 8.17 21.62 3.04
N VAL A 174 6.98 22.19 3.25
CA VAL A 174 6.17 22.00 4.46
C VAL A 174 4.86 21.33 4.05
N GLN A 175 4.47 20.27 4.75
CA GLN A 175 3.19 19.60 4.54
C GLN A 175 2.38 19.63 5.83
N LEU A 176 1.11 20.03 5.73
CA LEU A 176 0.13 19.96 6.83
C LEU A 176 -0.90 18.89 6.48
N LYS A 177 -1.15 17.96 7.40
CA LYS A 177 -2.06 16.83 7.20
C LYS A 177 -2.77 16.48 8.51
N VAL A 178 -4.10 16.35 8.49
CA VAL A 178 -4.84 15.79 9.64
C VAL A 178 -4.99 14.28 9.41
N ILE A 179 -4.29 13.49 10.23
CA ILE A 179 -4.23 12.03 10.08
C ILE A 179 -5.23 11.28 10.97
N GLU A 180 -5.87 11.97 11.91
CA GLU A 180 -6.97 11.46 12.73
C GLU A 180 -7.83 12.64 13.21
N GLY A 181 -9.12 12.40 13.44
CA GLY A 181 -10.05 13.44 13.90
C GLY A 181 -10.71 14.20 12.75
N SER A 182 -11.21 15.40 13.06
CA SER A 182 -11.93 16.27 12.12
C SER A 182 -11.15 17.57 11.87
N TRP A 183 -11.79 18.57 11.25
CA TRP A 183 -11.17 19.75 10.67
C TRP A 183 -10.49 20.67 11.69
N LEU A 184 -9.57 21.48 11.17
CA LEU A 184 -9.03 22.68 11.81
C LEU A 184 -9.15 23.89 10.87
N ILE A 185 -9.21 25.09 11.43
CA ILE A 185 -9.21 26.37 10.70
C ILE A 185 -7.88 27.08 10.94
N LEU A 186 -7.27 27.56 9.87
CA LEU A 186 -6.00 28.31 9.90
C LEU A 186 -6.25 29.81 10.04
N ASP A 187 -5.42 30.49 10.82
CA ASP A 187 -5.33 31.95 10.91
C ASP A 187 -4.13 32.45 10.10
N ASP A 188 -2.94 31.88 10.37
CA ASP A 188 -1.77 32.09 9.52
C ASP A 188 -0.77 30.93 9.61
N VAL A 189 0.04 30.80 8.56
CA VAL A 189 1.19 29.88 8.51
C VAL A 189 2.42 30.65 8.05
N ARG A 190 3.49 30.65 8.85
CA ARG A 190 4.68 31.45 8.55
C ARG A 190 5.98 30.78 8.95
N LEU A 191 7.04 31.08 8.21
CA LEU A 191 8.42 30.74 8.57
C LEU A 191 9.12 31.98 9.09
N GLU A 192 9.56 31.91 10.34
CA GLU A 192 10.47 32.87 10.97
C GLU A 192 11.90 32.35 10.84
N GLY A 193 12.88 33.25 10.69
CA GLY A 193 14.27 32.88 10.51
C GLY A 193 15.25 34.02 10.78
N PRO A 194 16.56 33.77 10.66
CA PRO A 194 17.59 34.78 10.86
C PRO A 194 17.49 35.90 9.82
N SER A 195 17.95 37.11 10.16
CA SER A 195 17.90 38.28 9.27
C SER A 195 18.67 38.11 7.95
N SER A 196 19.60 37.15 7.90
CA SER A 196 20.35 36.77 6.69
C SER A 196 19.59 35.81 5.77
N ALA A 197 18.48 35.22 6.22
CA ALA A 197 17.67 34.33 5.40
C ALA A 197 17.09 35.07 4.20
N LYS A 198 17.21 34.50 2.99
CA LYS A 198 16.65 35.09 1.77
C LYS A 198 15.99 34.04 0.90
N LEU A 199 14.76 34.33 0.47
CA LEU A 199 14.08 33.57 -0.56
C LEU A 199 14.77 33.72 -1.93
N GLU A 200 14.69 32.67 -2.72
CA GLU A 200 15.11 32.68 -4.12
C GLU A 200 14.03 33.32 -4.98
N THR A 201 14.44 34.12 -5.97
CA THR A 201 13.52 34.57 -7.03
C THR A 201 13.21 33.39 -7.93
N LEU A 202 11.94 32.99 -7.96
CA LEU A 202 11.51 31.83 -8.73
C LEU A 202 11.65 32.05 -10.23
N ASN A 203 12.01 30.98 -10.95
CA ASN A 203 11.89 30.94 -12.39
C ASN A 203 10.38 30.95 -12.78
N PRO A 204 9.95 31.77 -13.74
CA PRO A 204 8.53 31.90 -14.06
C PRO A 204 7.95 30.72 -14.85
N PHE A 205 8.78 29.81 -15.36
CA PHE A 205 8.37 28.69 -16.21
C PHE A 205 8.35 27.35 -15.47
N VAL A 206 9.19 27.19 -14.45
CA VAL A 206 9.32 25.93 -13.69
C VAL A 206 9.62 26.18 -12.21
N TYR A 207 9.25 25.21 -11.37
CA TYR A 207 9.74 25.10 -10.01
C TYR A 207 10.64 23.86 -9.90
N LEU A 208 11.95 24.08 -9.70
CA LEU A 208 12.92 22.99 -9.49
C LEU A 208 12.79 22.46 -8.06
N ARG A 209 12.28 21.24 -7.91
CA ARG A 209 12.02 20.60 -6.60
C ARG A 209 13.28 19.95 -6.04
N ASN A 210 14.06 19.27 -6.88
CA ASN A 210 15.27 18.58 -6.40
C ASN A 210 16.21 18.22 -7.54
N VAL A 211 17.51 18.18 -7.26
CA VAL A 211 18.53 17.58 -8.11
C VAL A 211 19.32 16.58 -7.27
N LYS A 212 19.32 15.30 -7.68
CA LYS A 212 19.94 14.22 -6.89
C LYS A 212 20.60 13.18 -7.79
N VAL A 213 21.80 12.73 -7.42
CA VAL A 213 22.42 11.57 -8.07
C VAL A 213 21.63 10.31 -7.75
N ALA A 214 21.24 9.55 -8.78
CA ALA A 214 20.58 8.27 -8.58
C ALA A 214 21.55 7.24 -7.98
N GLY A 215 21.06 6.45 -7.03
CA GLY A 215 21.77 5.30 -6.46
C GLY A 215 21.71 4.06 -7.36
N TYR A 216 21.65 4.25 -8.67
CA TYR A 216 21.60 3.20 -9.68
C TYR A 216 22.18 3.71 -11.01
N GLN A 217 22.51 2.80 -11.92
CA GLN A 217 22.91 3.09 -13.29
C GLN A 217 21.83 2.61 -14.26
N LEU A 218 21.60 3.35 -15.34
CA LEU A 218 20.69 2.94 -16.43
C LEU A 218 21.27 1.77 -17.24
N ASN A 219 22.60 1.70 -17.31
CA ASN A 219 23.41 0.68 -17.97
C ASN A 219 24.88 0.89 -17.54
N GLU A 220 25.80 0.09 -18.07
CA GLU A 220 27.24 0.17 -17.76
C GLU A 220 27.89 1.54 -18.03
N LYS A 221 27.25 2.41 -18.82
CA LYS A 221 27.80 3.69 -19.28
C LYS A 221 27.19 4.90 -18.60
N ALA A 222 26.03 4.78 -17.93
CA ALA A 222 25.28 5.95 -17.48
C ALA A 222 24.69 5.81 -16.07
N GLN A 223 25.02 6.76 -15.19
CA GLN A 223 24.37 7.00 -13.91
C GLN A 223 23.49 8.26 -14.06
N PRO A 224 22.19 8.21 -13.78
CA PRO A 224 21.35 9.38 -13.93
C PRO A 224 21.55 10.41 -12.82
N LEU A 225 21.56 11.68 -13.21
CA LEU A 225 21.24 12.81 -12.34
C LEU A 225 19.73 13.03 -12.45
N LEU A 226 19.03 12.85 -11.33
CA LEU A 226 17.59 12.99 -11.24
C LEU A 226 17.23 14.47 -11.10
N ILE A 227 16.41 14.97 -12.03
CA ILE A 227 15.91 16.35 -12.04
C ILE A 227 14.40 16.30 -11.78
N ASP A 228 14.00 16.61 -10.55
CA ASP A 228 12.59 16.71 -10.14
C ASP A 228 12.12 18.15 -10.35
N VAL A 229 11.20 18.33 -11.30
CA VAL A 229 10.78 19.65 -11.77
C VAL A 229 9.28 19.70 -12.00
N GLU A 230 8.68 20.80 -11.57
CA GLU A 230 7.29 21.14 -11.80
C GLU A 230 7.20 22.17 -12.92
N HIS A 231 6.36 21.92 -13.92
CA HIS A 231 6.01 22.92 -14.93
C HIS A 231 5.05 23.97 -14.35
N LEU A 232 5.31 25.25 -14.62
CA LEU A 232 4.44 26.36 -14.20
C LEU A 232 3.75 27.04 -15.38
N LYS A 233 4.47 27.30 -16.48
CA LYS A 233 3.95 28.11 -17.59
C LYS A 233 4.64 27.80 -18.92
N ASP A 234 3.92 28.03 -20.01
CA ASP A 234 4.40 27.98 -21.40
C ASP A 234 5.01 26.62 -21.79
N LEU A 235 6.03 26.56 -22.65
CA LEU A 235 6.68 25.31 -23.10
C LEU A 235 8.22 25.43 -23.00
N PRO A 236 8.77 25.55 -21.79
CA PRO A 236 10.20 25.82 -21.61
C PRO A 236 11.07 24.64 -22.06
N GLU A 237 12.28 24.95 -22.54
CA GLU A 237 13.34 23.95 -22.73
C GLU A 237 14.20 23.87 -21.47
N LEU A 238 14.20 22.71 -20.82
CA LEU A 238 15.14 22.35 -19.77
C LEU A 238 16.40 21.76 -20.38
N THR A 239 17.57 22.28 -19.97
CA THR A 239 18.88 21.76 -20.33
C THR A 239 19.67 21.42 -19.07
N VAL A 240 20.27 20.23 -19.03
CA VAL A 240 21.19 19.83 -17.95
C VAL A 240 22.60 19.72 -18.52
N ARG A 241 23.58 20.33 -17.86
CA ARG A 241 25.00 20.16 -18.16
C ARG A 241 25.72 19.50 -17.01
N LEU A 242 26.76 18.73 -17.33
CA LEU A 242 27.71 18.15 -16.39
C LEU A 242 29.12 18.47 -16.88
N ASP A 243 29.94 19.06 -16.01
CA ASP A 243 31.30 19.50 -16.31
C ASP A 243 31.36 20.33 -17.62
N GLY A 244 30.36 21.22 -17.81
CA GLY A 244 30.22 22.09 -18.99
C GLY A 244 29.64 21.44 -20.24
N LYS A 245 29.34 20.13 -20.24
CA LYS A 245 28.76 19.41 -21.38
C LYS A 245 27.28 19.14 -21.17
N THR A 246 26.45 19.44 -22.18
CA THR A 246 25.02 19.09 -22.15
C THR A 246 24.84 17.58 -22.12
N ILE A 247 24.13 17.09 -21.10
CA ILE A 247 23.77 15.66 -20.94
C ILE A 247 22.28 15.40 -21.15
N LEU A 248 21.43 16.43 -21.04
CA LEU A 248 20.00 16.31 -21.28
C LEU A 248 19.44 17.61 -21.87
N LYS A 249 18.50 17.47 -22.81
CA LYS A 249 17.57 18.53 -23.25
C LYS A 249 16.16 17.97 -23.27
N GLN A 250 15.21 18.68 -22.69
CA GLN A 250 13.81 18.27 -22.63
C GLN A 250 12.91 19.50 -22.77
N ARG A 251 11.93 19.44 -23.69
CA ARG A 251 10.83 20.40 -23.68
C ARG A 251 9.79 19.93 -22.67
N LEU A 252 9.42 20.81 -21.75
CA LEU A 252 8.47 20.50 -20.69
C LEU A 252 7.06 20.92 -21.10
N GLU A 253 6.10 20.03 -20.89
CA GLU A 253 4.67 20.31 -20.99
C GLU A 253 4.07 20.40 -19.58
N LYS A 254 2.76 20.58 -19.48
CA LYS A 254 2.07 20.69 -18.19
C LYS A 254 2.22 19.39 -17.40
N GLY A 255 2.89 19.47 -16.25
CA GLY A 255 3.01 18.38 -15.28
C GLY A 255 4.31 18.41 -14.49
N ARG A 256 4.47 17.38 -13.64
CA ARG A 256 5.69 17.12 -12.88
C ARG A 256 6.50 16.01 -13.53
N TYR A 257 7.79 16.27 -13.70
CA TYR A 257 8.76 15.32 -14.25
C TYR A 257 9.80 14.95 -13.20
N LYS A 258 10.32 13.71 -13.28
CA LYS A 258 11.55 13.31 -12.59
C LYS A 258 12.52 12.74 -13.62
N LEU A 259 13.19 13.65 -14.32
CA LEU A 259 14.02 13.36 -15.48
C LEU A 259 15.34 12.71 -15.08
N GLU A 260 15.76 11.70 -15.84
CA GLU A 260 17.00 10.96 -15.70
C GLU A 260 18.04 11.50 -16.68
N ALA A 261 18.79 12.53 -16.27
CA ALA A 261 19.86 13.09 -17.10
C ALA A 261 21.10 12.18 -17.04
N PRO A 262 21.53 11.54 -18.15
CA PRO A 262 22.53 10.48 -18.13
C PRO A 262 23.95 11.04 -17.95
N MET A 263 24.46 11.05 -16.71
CA MET A 263 25.88 11.28 -16.45
C MET A 263 26.68 10.03 -16.84
N PRO A 264 27.96 10.14 -17.27
CA PRO A 264 28.78 8.95 -17.48
C PRO A 264 28.88 8.12 -16.18
N ALA A 265 28.85 6.79 -16.27
CA ALA A 265 29.14 5.93 -15.12
C ALA A 265 30.60 6.11 -14.67
N VAL A 266 30.88 5.86 -13.39
CA VAL A 266 32.23 5.98 -12.82
C VAL A 266 32.65 4.69 -12.14
N LYS A 267 33.93 4.33 -12.23
CA LYS A 267 34.50 3.15 -11.54
C LYS A 267 35.02 3.47 -10.14
N LYS A 268 35.16 4.76 -9.83
CA LYS A 268 35.60 5.31 -8.54
C LYS A 268 34.86 6.62 -8.33
N GLU A 269 34.79 7.04 -7.08
CA GLU A 269 34.17 8.31 -6.71
C GLU A 269 34.73 9.48 -7.52
N LYS A 270 33.84 10.34 -8.01
CA LYS A 270 34.19 11.53 -8.78
C LYS A 270 33.26 12.69 -8.44
N LEU A 271 33.85 13.83 -8.08
CA LEU A 271 33.12 15.09 -7.98
C LEU A 271 32.93 15.69 -9.40
N SER A 272 31.72 16.13 -9.70
CA SER A 272 31.37 16.84 -10.94
C SER A 272 30.52 18.07 -10.63
N VAL A 273 30.52 19.03 -11.54
CA VAL A 273 29.65 20.22 -11.46
C VAL A 273 28.47 20.04 -12.40
N TYR A 274 27.24 20.21 -11.92
CA TYR A 274 26.06 20.25 -12.77
C TYR A 274 25.54 21.68 -12.94
N GLU A 275 24.81 21.89 -14.04
CA GLU A 275 24.06 23.12 -14.29
C GLU A 275 22.68 22.75 -14.83
N VAL A 276 21.62 23.31 -14.25
CA VAL A 276 20.25 23.23 -14.77
C VAL A 276 19.88 24.58 -15.34
N LEU A 277 19.51 24.60 -16.61
CA LEU A 277 19.11 25.80 -17.34
C LEU A 277 17.69 25.67 -17.88
N ILE A 278 16.95 26.78 -17.88
CA ILE A 278 15.59 26.88 -18.40
C ILE A 278 15.58 27.98 -19.44
N ASN A 279 15.27 27.65 -20.70
CA ASN A 279 15.35 28.56 -21.85
C ASN A 279 16.74 29.24 -22.00
N GLY A 280 17.79 28.59 -21.51
CA GLY A 280 19.17 29.12 -21.52
C GLY A 280 19.56 29.88 -20.25
N ASP A 281 18.63 30.22 -19.37
CA ASP A 281 18.91 30.90 -18.11
C ASP A 281 19.31 29.89 -17.04
N LEU A 282 20.40 30.17 -16.31
CA LEU A 282 20.87 29.30 -15.23
C LEU A 282 19.90 29.37 -14.04
N VAL A 283 19.33 28.22 -13.68
CA VAL A 283 18.45 28.08 -12.51
C VAL A 283 19.20 27.52 -11.32
N GLU A 284 20.04 26.51 -11.53
CA GLU A 284 20.81 25.90 -10.44
C GLU A 284 22.19 25.43 -10.93
N LYS A 285 23.19 25.58 -10.07
CA LYS A 285 24.55 25.11 -10.28
C LYS A 285 25.13 24.67 -8.95
N ASP A 286 25.52 23.39 -8.87
CA ASP A 286 26.18 22.84 -7.69
C ASP A 286 27.08 21.66 -8.08
N THR A 287 27.71 21.07 -7.08
CA THR A 287 28.56 19.88 -7.19
C THR A 287 27.82 18.63 -6.78
N VAL A 288 28.13 17.52 -7.44
CA VAL A 288 27.60 16.18 -7.11
C VAL A 288 28.72 15.17 -7.04
N LEU A 289 28.65 14.29 -6.03
CA LEU A 289 29.51 13.12 -5.92
C LEU A 289 28.89 11.96 -6.70
N ARG A 290 29.63 11.43 -7.66
CA ARG A 290 29.25 10.26 -8.45
C ARG A 290 30.00 9.05 -7.93
N THR A 291 29.30 7.95 -7.74
CA THR A 291 29.77 6.69 -7.16
C THR A 291 29.49 5.56 -8.16
N PRO A 292 30.25 4.45 -8.13
CA PRO A 292 29.86 3.23 -8.83
C PRO A 292 28.54 2.71 -8.26
N GLU A 293 27.57 2.45 -9.11
CA GLU A 293 26.24 1.95 -8.69
C GLU A 293 25.86 0.68 -9.44
N HIS A 294 24.87 -0.05 -8.91
CA HIS A 294 24.27 -1.21 -9.56
C HIS A 294 23.44 -0.80 -10.78
N ILE A 295 23.23 -1.71 -11.73
CA ILE A 295 22.34 -1.45 -12.89
C ILE A 295 20.91 -1.67 -12.43
N VAL A 296 20.05 -0.68 -12.70
CA VAL A 296 18.62 -0.72 -12.40
C VAL A 296 17.92 -1.78 -13.23
N THR A 297 16.96 -2.47 -12.62
CA THR A 297 16.07 -3.44 -13.27
C THR A 297 14.62 -2.94 -13.28
N PRO A 298 13.73 -3.50 -14.11
CA PRO A 298 12.31 -3.15 -14.08
C PRO A 298 11.67 -3.24 -12.69
N ALA A 299 12.03 -4.24 -11.89
CA ALA A 299 11.56 -4.40 -10.51
C ALA A 299 11.89 -3.21 -9.60
N ASP A 300 13.02 -2.53 -9.83
CA ASP A 300 13.45 -1.38 -9.02
C ASP A 300 12.61 -0.13 -9.27
N TYR A 301 11.85 -0.08 -10.38
CA TYR A 301 10.88 0.98 -10.65
C TYR A 301 9.50 0.70 -10.07
N VAL A 302 9.22 -0.51 -9.56
CA VAL A 302 7.91 -0.82 -8.99
C VAL A 302 7.75 -0.16 -7.62
N ASP A 303 6.69 0.63 -7.46
CA ASP A 303 6.26 1.20 -6.18
C ASP A 303 4.98 0.51 -5.72
N THR A 304 5.12 -0.39 -4.75
CA THR A 304 4.00 -1.19 -4.24
C THR A 304 3.02 -0.38 -3.38
N HIS A 305 3.32 0.88 -3.02
CA HIS A 305 2.35 1.76 -2.36
C HIS A 305 1.30 2.32 -3.32
N ILE A 306 1.64 2.48 -4.61
CA ILE A 306 0.71 3.07 -5.57
C ILE A 306 -0.54 2.19 -5.64
N GLY A 307 -1.70 2.85 -5.44
CA GLY A 307 -3.01 2.23 -5.43
C GLY A 307 -3.45 1.62 -4.09
N THR A 308 -2.67 1.73 -3.02
CA THR A 308 -3.03 1.19 -1.70
C THR A 308 -3.89 2.13 -0.85
N ALA A 309 -3.77 3.46 -1.04
CA ALA A 309 -4.70 4.40 -0.43
C ALA A 309 -6.10 4.22 -1.01
N HIS A 310 -7.14 4.35 -0.19
CA HIS A 310 -8.53 4.26 -0.66
C HIS A 310 -8.87 2.95 -1.36
N SER A 311 -8.16 1.89 -1.02
CA SER A 311 -8.19 0.64 -1.78
C SER A 311 -9.04 -0.42 -1.10
N ARG A 312 -9.30 -1.52 -1.83
CA ARG A 312 -9.89 -2.73 -1.26
C ARG A 312 -8.78 -3.62 -0.73
N TRP A 313 -9.14 -4.53 0.17
CA TRP A 313 -8.33 -5.61 0.75
C TRP A 313 -7.37 -6.34 -0.18
N MET A 314 -7.65 -6.40 -1.48
CA MET A 314 -6.82 -7.07 -2.48
C MET A 314 -5.61 -6.25 -2.97
N ILE A 315 -5.39 -5.04 -2.47
CA ILE A 315 -4.27 -4.17 -2.87
C ILE A 315 -3.49 -3.74 -1.64
N ALA A 316 -2.24 -4.17 -1.55
CA ALA A 316 -1.38 -3.85 -0.42
C ALA A 316 0.10 -3.72 -0.86
N PRO A 317 0.99 -3.19 0.00
CA PRO A 317 2.42 -3.00 -0.31
C PRO A 317 3.29 -4.24 -0.02
N GLY A 318 2.66 -5.39 0.22
CA GLY A 318 3.32 -6.63 0.58
C GLY A 318 4.23 -7.23 -0.52
N PRO A 319 5.20 -8.09 -0.15
CA PRO A 319 6.17 -8.71 -1.06
C PRO A 319 5.60 -9.82 -1.97
N TRP A 320 4.44 -9.62 -2.59
CA TRP A 320 3.72 -10.68 -3.30
C TRP A 320 4.47 -11.23 -4.52
N MET A 321 4.35 -12.54 -4.76
CA MET A 321 4.81 -13.18 -5.99
C MET A 321 3.73 -13.13 -7.08
N PRO A 322 4.07 -13.28 -8.38
CA PRO A 322 3.08 -13.40 -9.44
C PRO A 322 2.10 -14.55 -9.13
N PHE A 323 0.79 -14.25 -9.19
CA PHE A 323 -0.29 -15.20 -8.94
C PHE A 323 -0.17 -15.97 -7.60
N SER A 324 0.28 -15.31 -6.53
CA SER A 324 0.60 -15.96 -5.25
C SER A 324 -0.61 -16.36 -4.40
N MET A 325 -0.41 -17.39 -3.59
CA MET A 325 -1.31 -17.84 -2.52
C MET A 325 -1.03 -17.04 -1.24
N VAL A 326 0.26 -16.89 -0.88
CA VAL A 326 0.68 -16.02 0.21
C VAL A 326 0.82 -14.60 -0.32
N LYS A 327 -0.11 -13.75 0.13
CA LYS A 327 -0.10 -12.32 -0.07
C LYS A 327 0.23 -11.63 1.25
N LEU A 328 1.43 -11.87 1.75
CA LEU A 328 1.90 -11.29 3.01
C LEU A 328 1.88 -9.76 2.94
N SER A 329 1.28 -9.05 3.90
CA SER A 329 1.29 -7.58 3.95
C SER A 329 0.99 -7.06 5.37
N PRO A 330 1.37 -5.83 5.74
CA PRO A 330 0.80 -5.14 6.91
C PRO A 330 -0.70 -4.87 6.77
N ASP A 331 -1.42 -5.06 7.88
CA ASP A 331 -2.82 -4.70 8.04
C ASP A 331 -2.92 -3.58 9.08
N ASN A 332 -3.30 -2.39 8.64
CA ASN A 332 -3.44 -1.23 9.51
C ASN A 332 -4.88 -0.71 9.63
N GLU A 333 -5.80 -1.13 8.76
CA GLU A 333 -7.21 -0.77 8.81
C GLU A 333 -8.07 -1.73 9.64
N ASN A 334 -9.14 -1.20 10.22
CA ASN A 334 -10.20 -2.00 10.82
C ASN A 334 -11.02 -2.74 9.74
N ALA A 335 -11.84 -3.71 10.17
CA ALA A 335 -12.66 -4.50 9.26
C ALA A 335 -13.71 -3.63 8.52
N GLY A 336 -13.86 -3.84 7.22
CA GLY A 336 -14.76 -3.07 6.34
C GLY A 336 -14.27 -3.08 4.89
N TRP A 337 -14.98 -2.43 3.97
CA TRP A 337 -14.65 -2.46 2.53
C TRP A 337 -13.17 -2.16 2.20
N GLN A 338 -12.55 -1.27 2.98
CA GLN A 338 -11.14 -0.88 2.87
C GLN A 338 -10.19 -1.62 3.80
N ALA A 339 -10.59 -2.67 4.50
CA ALA A 339 -9.66 -3.36 5.39
C ALA A 339 -8.34 -3.69 4.64
N GLY A 340 -7.27 -3.90 5.40
CA GLY A 340 -5.94 -4.16 4.84
C GLY A 340 -5.05 -2.96 5.14
N TYR A 341 -4.59 -2.27 4.10
CA TYR A 341 -3.55 -1.24 4.23
C TYR A 341 -3.93 0.10 3.59
N ASP A 342 -3.86 1.17 4.38
CA ASP A 342 -3.85 2.55 3.90
C ASP A 342 -2.55 3.27 4.34
N PRO A 343 -1.81 3.93 3.43
CA PRO A 343 -0.54 4.59 3.74
C PRO A 343 -0.68 5.77 4.71
N SER A 344 -1.89 6.32 4.91
CA SER A 344 -2.14 7.40 5.86
C SER A 344 -2.24 6.94 7.31
N ILE A 345 -2.47 5.64 7.56
CA ILE A 345 -2.57 5.08 8.90
C ILE A 345 -1.17 4.67 9.40
N GLU A 346 -0.79 5.25 10.54
CA GLU A 346 0.56 5.14 11.10
C GLU A 346 0.62 4.18 12.31
N SER A 347 -0.13 3.09 12.22
CA SER A 347 -0.05 1.92 13.10
C SER A 347 -0.20 0.65 12.30
N VAL A 348 0.13 -0.51 12.86
CA VAL A 348 -0.08 -1.83 12.24
C VAL A 348 -0.66 -2.77 13.30
N GLY A 349 -1.75 -3.44 12.95
CA GLY A 349 -2.39 -4.45 13.79
C GLY A 349 -1.72 -5.80 13.66
N VAL A 350 -1.51 -6.28 12.43
CA VAL A 350 -0.88 -7.57 12.13
C VAL A 350 -0.19 -7.52 10.76
N PHE A 351 0.65 -8.51 10.47
CA PHE A 351 1.08 -8.88 9.12
C PHE A 351 0.36 -10.17 8.72
N SER A 352 -0.60 -10.11 7.79
CA SER A 352 -1.44 -11.27 7.45
C SER A 352 -1.08 -11.92 6.12
N HIS A 353 -1.41 -13.21 5.97
CA HIS A 353 -0.94 -14.04 4.86
C HIS A 353 -1.90 -14.09 3.66
N VAL A 354 -3.17 -13.73 3.84
CA VAL A 354 -4.22 -13.89 2.84
C VAL A 354 -4.90 -12.55 2.57
N HIS A 355 -4.69 -12.00 1.37
CA HIS A 355 -5.32 -10.76 0.88
C HIS A 355 -6.08 -11.05 -0.42
N GLU A 356 -7.15 -11.87 -0.31
CA GLU A 356 -8.00 -12.23 -1.43
C GLU A 356 -9.45 -11.80 -1.20
N TRP A 357 -10.19 -11.53 -2.27
CA TRP A 357 -11.59 -11.18 -2.15
C TRP A 357 -12.35 -12.26 -1.36
N THR A 358 -13.01 -11.85 -0.27
CA THR A 358 -13.80 -12.71 0.65
C THR A 358 -13.02 -13.67 1.54
N MET A 359 -11.69 -13.72 1.41
CA MET A 359 -10.82 -14.59 2.20
C MET A 359 -9.78 -13.79 2.99
N ALA A 360 -9.51 -14.24 4.22
CA ALA A 360 -8.52 -13.66 5.11
C ALA A 360 -8.00 -14.71 6.06
N GLY A 361 -7.04 -14.36 6.91
CA GLY A 361 -6.60 -15.22 8.00
C GLY A 361 -5.08 -15.28 8.15
N LEU A 362 -4.68 -15.86 9.28
CA LEU A 362 -3.30 -15.98 9.74
C LEU A 362 -2.57 -14.63 9.77
N GLY A 363 -2.81 -13.86 10.82
CA GLY A 363 -2.05 -12.65 11.16
C GLY A 363 -0.90 -12.95 12.10
N MET A 364 0.21 -12.22 11.94
CA MET A 364 1.33 -12.25 12.88
C MET A 364 1.80 -10.86 13.27
N LEU A 365 2.16 -10.66 14.54
CA LEU A 365 2.83 -9.42 14.97
C LEU A 365 3.93 -9.71 16.00
N PRO A 366 5.16 -9.21 15.82
CA PRO A 366 6.18 -9.28 16.85
C PRO A 366 5.92 -8.23 17.93
N VAL A 367 5.96 -8.64 19.20
CA VAL A 367 5.70 -7.79 20.37
C VAL A 367 6.66 -8.12 21.52
N ASN A 368 6.75 -7.24 22.51
CA ASN A 368 7.43 -7.53 23.79
C ASN A 368 6.64 -6.93 24.96
N GLY A 369 7.09 -7.16 26.20
CA GLY A 369 6.42 -6.65 27.39
C GLY A 369 5.17 -7.46 27.79
N ALA A 370 4.16 -6.80 28.35
CA ALA A 370 2.96 -7.47 28.87
C ALA A 370 2.18 -8.23 27.78
N LEU A 371 1.60 -9.39 28.11
CA LEU A 371 0.75 -10.14 27.19
C LEU A 371 -0.58 -9.42 26.96
N LYS A 372 -0.90 -9.23 25.68
CA LYS A 372 -2.13 -8.64 25.18
C LYS A 372 -2.59 -9.47 23.99
N THR A 373 -3.87 -9.81 23.94
CA THR A 373 -4.44 -10.72 22.93
C THR A 373 -5.49 -10.05 22.05
N LYS A 374 -5.75 -8.76 22.25
CA LYS A 374 -6.64 -7.95 21.41
C LYS A 374 -5.80 -7.15 20.42
N ILE A 375 -6.20 -7.11 19.15
CA ILE A 375 -5.52 -6.28 18.14
C ILE A 375 -5.65 -4.79 18.47
N GLY A 376 -6.87 -4.31 18.73
CA GLY A 376 -7.17 -2.90 18.98
C GLY A 376 -7.47 -2.07 17.73
N ASP A 377 -7.92 -0.84 17.96
CA ASP A 377 -8.37 0.10 16.92
C ASP A 377 -7.21 0.76 16.16
N GLN A 378 -7.40 1.11 14.89
CA GLN A 378 -6.41 1.82 14.07
C GLN A 378 -6.03 3.22 14.59
N ARG A 379 -6.93 3.88 15.34
CA ARG A 379 -6.74 5.21 15.93
C ARG A 379 -5.59 5.24 16.93
N GLN A 380 -4.95 6.39 17.02
CA GLN A 380 -3.73 6.62 17.80
C GLN A 380 -3.90 7.71 18.87
N ILE A 381 -4.93 8.57 18.79
CA ILE A 381 -5.19 9.57 19.85
C ILE A 381 -5.57 8.88 21.17
N GLU A 382 -6.41 7.86 21.10
CA GLU A 382 -6.85 7.06 22.26
C GLU A 382 -6.49 5.58 22.01
N LYS A 383 -5.37 5.13 22.60
CA LYS A 383 -4.94 3.74 22.52
C LYS A 383 -5.64 2.88 23.57
N ASP A 384 -6.12 1.71 23.16
CA ASP A 384 -6.58 0.68 24.09
C ASP A 384 -5.37 0.07 24.84
N PRO A 385 -5.28 0.18 26.17
CA PRO A 385 -4.15 -0.36 26.93
C PRO A 385 -4.06 -1.89 26.84
N GLU A 386 -5.16 -2.58 26.53
CA GLU A 386 -5.22 -4.05 26.40
C GLU A 386 -4.95 -4.54 24.97
N ALA A 387 -4.68 -3.62 24.04
CA ALA A 387 -4.40 -3.92 22.65
C ALA A 387 -2.90 -4.03 22.33
N TYR A 388 -2.55 -4.95 21.43
CA TYR A 388 -1.17 -5.19 21.00
C TYR A 388 -0.76 -4.45 19.72
N ARG A 389 -1.66 -3.82 18.97
CA ARG A 389 -1.32 -2.99 17.80
C ARG A 389 -0.21 -1.99 18.14
N SER A 390 0.72 -1.82 17.21
CA SER A 390 1.85 -0.89 17.36
C SER A 390 1.69 0.32 16.46
N ALA A 391 2.01 1.51 16.97
CA ALA A 391 2.40 2.64 16.13
C ALA A 391 3.63 2.28 15.29
N ILE A 392 3.78 2.91 14.12
CA ILE A 392 4.93 2.71 13.24
C ILE A 392 5.67 4.01 12.95
N ASP A 393 6.98 3.90 12.78
CA ASP A 393 7.78 4.99 12.23
C ASP A 393 7.72 4.94 10.71
N LYS A 394 6.83 5.73 10.12
CA LYS A 394 6.66 5.82 8.66
C LYS A 394 7.94 6.23 7.92
N THR A 395 8.92 6.87 8.57
CA THR A 395 10.19 7.21 7.91
C THR A 395 11.10 5.99 7.70
N THR A 396 10.82 4.89 8.41
CA THR A 396 11.54 3.62 8.27
C THR A 396 10.85 2.63 7.33
N GLU A 397 9.63 2.95 6.87
CA GLU A 397 8.86 2.06 6.01
C GLU A 397 9.51 1.92 4.63
N LYS A 398 9.73 0.68 4.20
CA LYS A 398 10.32 0.34 2.90
C LYS A 398 9.45 -0.70 2.24
N THR A 399 9.12 -0.49 0.97
CA THR A 399 8.25 -1.39 0.20
C THR A 399 8.75 -1.70 -1.22
N PRO A 400 10.07 -1.88 -1.45
CA PRO A 400 10.55 -2.28 -2.77
C PRO A 400 9.96 -3.65 -3.15
N LEU A 401 9.88 -3.94 -4.44
CA LEU A 401 9.30 -5.20 -4.90
C LEU A 401 9.97 -6.42 -4.24
N GLY A 402 9.16 -7.30 -3.66
CA GLY A 402 9.61 -8.51 -2.96
C GLY A 402 10.09 -8.29 -1.52
N TYR A 403 9.96 -7.08 -0.96
CA TYR A 403 10.35 -6.79 0.41
C TYR A 403 9.52 -5.68 1.07
N TYR A 404 9.05 -5.92 2.29
CA TYR A 404 8.46 -4.90 3.15
C TYR A 404 9.27 -4.79 4.44
N ALA A 405 9.48 -3.58 4.97
CA ALA A 405 10.01 -3.39 6.31
C ALA A 405 9.50 -2.14 6.99
N VAL A 406 9.39 -2.18 8.32
CA VAL A 406 8.99 -1.03 9.14
C VAL A 406 9.43 -1.20 10.59
N ARG A 407 9.68 -0.09 11.30
CA ARG A 407 9.90 -0.08 12.75
C ARG A 407 8.58 0.11 13.51
N LEU A 408 8.28 -0.84 14.39
CA LEU A 408 7.19 -0.82 15.36
C LEU A 408 7.64 -0.03 16.60
N THR A 409 7.12 1.19 16.78
CA THR A 409 7.63 2.14 17.79
C THR A 409 7.17 1.85 19.21
N ASP A 410 6.02 1.19 19.40
CA ASP A 410 5.54 0.84 20.75
C ASP A 410 6.37 -0.28 21.39
N TYR A 411 7.05 -1.10 20.57
CA TYR A 411 7.88 -2.22 21.02
C TYR A 411 9.37 -2.06 20.72
N ASP A 412 9.75 -1.06 19.93
CA ASP A 412 11.09 -0.89 19.39
C ASP A 412 11.60 -2.11 18.58
N ILE A 413 10.75 -2.63 17.69
CA ILE A 413 11.03 -3.82 16.88
C ILE A 413 11.12 -3.43 15.40
N GLU A 414 12.18 -3.84 14.70
CA GLU A 414 12.21 -3.80 13.24
C GLU A 414 11.60 -5.09 12.67
N ALA A 415 10.60 -4.94 11.80
CA ALA A 415 9.96 -6.05 11.11
C ALA A 415 10.29 -6.01 9.62
N GLU A 416 10.71 -7.15 9.08
CA GLU A 416 11.09 -7.34 7.69
C GLU A 416 10.37 -8.56 7.10
N LEU A 417 9.82 -8.42 5.90
CA LEU A 417 8.93 -9.41 5.27
C LEU A 417 9.36 -9.70 3.83
N THR A 418 9.36 -10.97 3.45
CA THR A 418 9.43 -11.43 2.06
C THR A 418 8.55 -12.69 1.88
N SER A 419 8.34 -13.14 0.65
CA SER A 419 7.53 -14.34 0.40
C SER A 419 7.91 -15.06 -0.89
N THR A 420 7.49 -16.32 -0.96
CA THR A 420 7.38 -17.12 -2.19
C THR A 420 5.90 -17.23 -2.60
N THR A 421 5.55 -18.12 -3.52
CA THR A 421 4.17 -18.28 -3.99
C THR A 421 3.24 -18.75 -2.87
N ARG A 422 3.67 -19.68 -2.02
CA ARG A 422 2.85 -20.33 -0.98
C ARG A 422 3.41 -20.20 0.44
N CYS A 423 4.51 -19.46 0.59
CA CYS A 423 5.18 -19.30 1.88
C CYS A 423 5.56 -17.85 2.16
N SER A 424 5.62 -17.49 3.44
CA SER A 424 6.24 -16.26 3.93
C SER A 424 7.59 -16.53 4.58
N PHE A 425 8.43 -15.50 4.64
CA PHE A 425 9.62 -15.48 5.47
C PHE A 425 9.71 -14.07 6.10
N GLN A 426 9.71 -13.99 7.42
CA GLN A 426 9.79 -12.75 8.17
C GLN A 426 11.03 -12.78 9.09
N ARG A 427 11.61 -11.60 9.33
CA ARG A 427 12.74 -11.39 10.23
C ARG A 427 12.38 -10.25 11.17
N TYR A 428 12.51 -10.50 12.47
CA TYR A 428 12.17 -9.56 13.52
C TYR A 428 13.39 -9.27 14.38
N THR A 429 13.75 -7.99 14.51
CA THR A 429 14.86 -7.54 15.34
C THR A 429 14.31 -6.82 16.56
N TYR A 430 14.43 -7.46 17.73
CA TYR A 430 13.93 -7.02 19.03
C TYR A 430 14.99 -6.20 19.81
N PRO A 431 14.57 -5.36 20.77
CA PRO A 431 15.49 -4.76 21.71
C PRO A 431 16.04 -5.81 22.69
N GLN A 432 17.28 -5.62 23.17
CA GLN A 432 18.00 -6.60 23.99
C GLN A 432 17.73 -6.52 25.51
N ASP A 433 16.74 -5.73 25.93
CA ASP A 433 16.39 -5.53 27.34
C ASP A 433 15.21 -6.42 27.79
N LYS A 434 14.49 -7.02 26.84
CA LYS A 434 13.26 -7.80 27.07
C LYS A 434 13.27 -9.09 26.25
N ASP A 435 12.42 -10.02 26.67
CA ASP A 435 12.11 -11.20 25.88
C ASP A 435 11.07 -10.81 24.81
N GLY A 436 11.18 -11.41 23.64
CA GLY A 436 10.41 -11.09 22.45
C GLY A 436 9.40 -12.19 22.16
N ARG A 437 8.24 -11.80 21.63
CA ARG A 437 7.16 -12.72 21.25
C ARG A 437 6.71 -12.50 19.83
N VAL A 438 6.27 -13.57 19.18
CA VAL A 438 5.49 -13.52 17.95
C VAL A 438 4.06 -13.91 18.30
N MET A 439 3.12 -12.98 18.10
CA MET A 439 1.68 -13.24 18.21
C MET A 439 1.19 -13.84 16.90
N ILE A 440 0.35 -14.87 16.96
CA ILE A 440 -0.28 -15.54 15.81
C ILE A 440 -1.78 -15.53 16.03
N ASP A 441 -2.51 -14.74 15.25
CA ASP A 441 -3.95 -14.52 15.39
C ASP A 441 -4.71 -15.10 14.19
N LEU A 442 -5.71 -15.94 14.46
CA LEU A 442 -6.56 -16.53 13.42
C LEU A 442 -7.82 -15.71 13.15
N LYS A 443 -8.06 -14.64 13.92
CA LYS A 443 -9.18 -13.69 13.75
C LYS A 443 -8.68 -12.27 13.58
N ILE A 444 -8.42 -11.89 12.34
CA ILE A 444 -7.92 -10.57 11.95
C ILE A 444 -9.02 -9.70 11.32
N PRO A 445 -8.84 -8.35 11.28
CA PRO A 445 -9.64 -7.49 10.41
C PRO A 445 -9.59 -7.96 8.96
N ALA A 446 -10.71 -7.86 8.25
CA ALA A 446 -10.83 -8.26 6.85
C ALA A 446 -11.95 -7.47 6.16
N GLU A 447 -11.99 -7.51 4.83
CA GLU A 447 -13.05 -6.86 4.05
C GLU A 447 -14.42 -7.41 4.42
N TYR A 448 -14.54 -8.72 4.22
CA TYR A 448 -15.69 -9.48 4.66
C TYR A 448 -15.31 -10.14 5.98
N ARG A 449 -16.18 -9.99 6.97
CA ARG A 449 -16.02 -10.70 8.24
C ARG A 449 -16.31 -12.18 8.02
N TYR A 450 -15.45 -13.02 8.58
CA TYR A 450 -15.60 -14.47 8.55
C TYR A 450 -15.83 -15.01 9.95
N ASN A 451 -16.50 -16.16 10.04
CA ASN A 451 -16.62 -16.94 11.26
C ASN A 451 -15.53 -18.02 11.25
N ILE A 452 -14.95 -18.33 12.41
CA ILE A 452 -14.13 -19.52 12.57
C ILE A 452 -15.07 -20.63 13.03
N LEU A 453 -15.18 -21.71 12.28
CA LEU A 453 -16.09 -22.82 12.57
C LEU A 453 -15.42 -23.90 13.43
N ASP A 454 -14.14 -24.14 13.16
CA ASP A 454 -13.26 -25.04 13.89
C ASP A 454 -11.82 -24.53 13.71
N ALA A 455 -10.99 -24.64 14.74
CA ALA A 455 -9.60 -24.23 14.67
C ALA A 455 -8.75 -25.01 15.67
N SER A 456 -7.50 -25.25 15.28
CA SER A 456 -6.49 -25.84 16.16
C SER A 456 -5.14 -25.19 15.95
N VAL A 457 -4.38 -25.06 17.04
CA VAL A 457 -2.99 -24.58 17.03
C VAL A 457 -2.16 -25.42 17.98
N ASN A 458 -1.02 -25.92 17.52
CA ASN A 458 -0.18 -26.87 18.26
C ASN A 458 1.31 -26.53 18.10
N GLN A 459 2.03 -26.39 19.21
CA GLN A 459 3.49 -26.46 19.23
C GLN A 459 3.90 -27.93 19.12
N VAL A 460 4.29 -28.37 17.91
CA VAL A 460 4.61 -29.78 17.64
C VAL A 460 6.05 -30.16 18.03
N ASN A 461 6.94 -29.18 18.13
CA ASN A 461 8.29 -29.32 18.70
C ASN A 461 8.83 -27.94 19.15
N ASP A 462 10.08 -27.88 19.59
CA ASP A 462 10.69 -26.66 20.11
C ASP A 462 10.83 -25.52 19.08
N TYR A 463 10.66 -25.78 17.78
CA TYR A 463 10.84 -24.82 16.69
C TYR A 463 9.62 -24.66 15.79
N THR A 464 8.60 -25.51 15.94
CA THR A 464 7.51 -25.60 14.96
C THR A 464 6.13 -25.48 15.62
N VAL A 465 5.29 -24.65 15.02
CA VAL A 465 3.86 -24.50 15.32
C VAL A 465 3.05 -24.89 14.09
N GLU A 466 2.02 -25.68 14.28
CA GLU A 466 1.14 -26.18 13.22
C GLU A 466 -0.32 -26.00 13.61
N GLY A 467 -1.17 -25.77 12.64
CA GLY A 467 -2.59 -25.59 12.92
C GLY A 467 -3.44 -25.38 11.69
N TYR A 468 -4.72 -25.22 11.95
CA TYR A 468 -5.70 -24.89 10.92
C TYR A 468 -6.79 -23.97 11.44
N SER A 469 -7.47 -23.29 10.52
CA SER A 469 -8.70 -22.54 10.76
C SER A 469 -9.69 -22.85 9.65
N VAL A 470 -10.80 -23.52 9.99
CA VAL A 470 -11.97 -23.67 9.12
C VAL A 470 -12.77 -22.38 9.21
N GLN A 471 -12.92 -21.69 8.09
CA GLN A 471 -13.51 -20.36 8.03
C GLN A 471 -14.69 -20.33 7.08
N GLN A 472 -15.67 -19.51 7.45
CA GLN A 472 -16.84 -19.24 6.61
C GLN A 472 -17.10 -17.74 6.57
N THR A 473 -17.00 -17.17 5.38
CA THR A 473 -17.45 -15.82 5.10
C THR A 473 -18.88 -15.90 4.56
N THR A 474 -19.84 -15.36 5.30
CA THR A 474 -21.25 -15.44 4.89
C THR A 474 -21.70 -14.23 4.08
N LYS A 475 -22.66 -14.41 3.18
CA LYS A 475 -23.29 -13.33 2.38
C LYS A 475 -22.27 -12.58 1.53
N VAL A 476 -21.40 -13.31 0.86
CA VAL A 476 -20.44 -12.74 -0.08
C VAL A 476 -21.21 -12.31 -1.33
N TRP A 477 -21.15 -11.03 -1.72
CA TRP A 477 -21.89 -10.47 -2.85
C TRP A 477 -23.43 -10.51 -2.79
N SER A 478 -24.05 -11.64 -2.47
CA SER A 478 -25.50 -11.80 -2.32
C SER A 478 -25.87 -12.47 -0.98
N ALA A 479 -27.17 -12.60 -0.68
CA ALA A 479 -27.63 -13.06 0.64
C ALA A 479 -27.43 -14.57 0.87
N ASP A 480 -27.21 -15.30 -0.20
CA ASP A 480 -27.29 -16.75 -0.32
C ASP A 480 -26.00 -17.40 -0.85
N ASP A 481 -24.97 -16.60 -1.10
CA ASP A 481 -23.62 -17.02 -1.43
C ASP A 481 -22.73 -16.93 -0.17
N ASN A 482 -21.98 -17.99 0.13
CA ASN A 482 -20.95 -18.01 1.17
C ASN A 482 -19.60 -18.41 0.56
N GLN A 483 -18.52 -18.09 1.26
CA GLN A 483 -17.17 -18.56 0.96
C GLN A 483 -16.68 -19.40 2.13
N ASP A 484 -16.62 -20.70 1.92
CA ASP A 484 -16.05 -21.68 2.84
C ASP A 484 -14.60 -21.97 2.42
N TYR A 485 -13.71 -22.16 3.41
CA TYR A 485 -12.31 -22.52 3.18
C TYR A 485 -11.66 -22.95 4.48
N THR A 486 -10.57 -23.72 4.39
CA THR A 486 -9.71 -24.01 5.54
C THR A 486 -8.30 -23.53 5.26
N ILE A 487 -7.73 -22.74 6.17
CA ILE A 487 -6.30 -22.39 6.13
C ILE A 487 -5.56 -23.37 7.01
N TYR A 488 -4.68 -24.18 6.42
CA TYR A 488 -3.68 -24.99 7.12
C TYR A 488 -2.35 -24.27 7.10
N PHE A 489 -1.61 -24.29 8.21
CA PHE A 489 -0.32 -23.61 8.31
C PHE A 489 0.73 -24.43 9.06
N THR A 490 1.96 -24.32 8.58
CA THR A 490 3.17 -24.80 9.26
C THR A 490 4.11 -23.61 9.43
N ILE A 491 4.45 -23.28 10.67
CA ILE A 491 5.30 -22.15 11.06
C ILE A 491 6.55 -22.72 11.72
N GLU A 492 7.71 -22.35 11.22
CA GLU A 492 9.00 -22.69 11.81
C GLU A 492 9.74 -21.44 12.25
N PHE A 493 10.46 -21.54 13.37
CA PHE A 493 11.33 -20.51 13.92
C PHE A 493 12.79 -20.94 13.88
N ASP A 494 13.73 -20.01 13.73
CA ASP A 494 15.18 -20.30 13.78
C ASP A 494 15.74 -20.36 15.21
N LYS A 495 14.90 -20.05 16.20
CA LYS A 495 15.19 -20.12 17.64
C LYS A 495 14.23 -21.09 18.34
N PRO A 496 14.69 -21.79 19.40
CA PRO A 496 13.79 -22.61 20.20
C PRO A 496 12.79 -21.71 20.95
N ILE A 497 11.53 -22.11 20.93
CA ILE A 497 10.43 -21.47 21.64
C ILE A 497 10.65 -21.68 23.14
N LYS A 498 10.85 -20.59 23.87
CA LYS A 498 11.10 -20.56 25.31
C LYS A 498 9.80 -20.77 26.10
N HIS A 499 8.76 -20.02 25.74
CA HIS A 499 7.41 -20.15 26.28
C HIS A 499 6.40 -20.13 25.15
N PHE A 500 5.36 -20.94 25.28
CA PHE A 500 4.25 -21.00 24.34
C PHE A 500 2.94 -20.92 25.11
N GLY A 501 1.96 -20.25 24.54
CA GLY A 501 0.61 -20.23 25.09
C GLY A 501 -0.41 -19.90 24.03
N THR A 502 -1.67 -20.16 24.36
CA THR A 502 -2.80 -19.99 23.44
C THR A 502 -3.87 -19.11 24.08
N TRP A 503 -4.81 -18.65 23.27
CA TRP A 503 -6.04 -18.06 23.77
C TRP A 503 -7.25 -18.52 22.98
N ILE A 504 -8.39 -18.60 23.68
CA ILE A 504 -9.72 -18.72 23.08
C ILE A 504 -10.56 -17.60 23.68
N ASN A 505 -11.10 -16.73 22.80
CA ASN A 505 -11.83 -15.53 23.19
C ASN A 505 -11.01 -14.70 24.18
N ASP A 506 -11.56 -14.37 25.35
CA ASP A 506 -10.88 -13.62 26.40
C ASP A 506 -10.08 -14.51 27.38
N THR A 507 -10.02 -15.83 27.17
CA THR A 507 -9.32 -16.76 28.08
C THR A 507 -7.93 -17.12 27.54
N ILE A 508 -6.91 -16.93 28.37
CA ILE A 508 -5.52 -17.23 28.05
C ILE A 508 -5.10 -18.54 28.74
N PHE A 509 -4.51 -19.45 27.97
CA PHE A 509 -3.96 -20.71 28.44
C PHE A 509 -2.44 -20.64 28.35
N SER A 510 -1.80 -20.30 29.46
CA SER A 510 -0.34 -20.24 29.56
C SER A 510 0.23 -21.66 29.62
N ASP A 511 1.28 -21.94 28.85
CA ASP A 511 1.98 -23.23 28.78
C ASP A 511 1.19 -24.41 28.16
N GLU A 512 -0.02 -24.17 27.63
CA GLU A 512 -0.75 -25.17 26.86
C GLU A 512 -0.20 -25.22 25.43
N LYS A 513 0.47 -26.32 25.09
CA LYS A 513 1.12 -26.53 23.78
C LYS A 513 0.17 -26.84 22.64
N ALA A 514 -1.12 -26.96 22.92
CA ALA A 514 -2.13 -27.36 21.96
C ALA A 514 -3.46 -26.71 22.33
N VAL A 515 -4.26 -26.33 21.35
CA VAL A 515 -5.63 -25.89 21.57
C VAL A 515 -6.50 -26.33 20.40
N ASN A 516 -7.77 -26.62 20.69
CA ASN A 516 -8.82 -26.77 19.70
C ASN A 516 -10.06 -26.04 20.21
N ALA A 517 -10.74 -25.31 19.33
CA ALA A 517 -12.03 -24.72 19.65
C ALA A 517 -13.01 -24.83 18.47
N LEU A 518 -14.25 -25.21 18.80
CA LEU A 518 -15.39 -25.14 17.91
C LEU A 518 -16.07 -23.78 18.04
N LYS A 519 -16.28 -23.11 16.90
CA LYS A 519 -16.93 -21.80 16.79
C LYS A 519 -16.39 -20.71 17.75
N PRO A 520 -15.07 -20.52 17.89
CA PRO A 520 -14.53 -19.44 18.70
C PRO A 520 -14.79 -18.07 18.04
N ASP A 521 -15.00 -17.02 18.84
CA ASP A 521 -15.04 -15.65 18.34
C ASP A 521 -13.62 -15.19 17.96
N ASN A 522 -12.63 -15.53 18.79
CA ASN A 522 -11.20 -15.30 18.57
C ASN A 522 -10.38 -16.51 19.06
N ILE A 523 -9.29 -16.84 18.38
CA ILE A 523 -8.36 -17.90 18.78
C ILE A 523 -6.98 -17.61 18.20
N GLY A 524 -5.93 -17.94 18.95
CA GLY A 524 -4.56 -17.80 18.49
C GLY A 524 -3.54 -18.31 19.50
N CYS A 525 -2.26 -18.02 19.23
CA CYS A 525 -1.15 -18.40 20.10
C CYS A 525 -0.02 -17.36 20.09
N PHE A 526 0.89 -17.49 21.06
CA PHE A 526 2.13 -16.72 21.10
C PHE A 526 3.32 -17.65 21.32
N ALA A 527 4.43 -17.35 20.65
CA ALA A 527 5.72 -17.99 20.87
C ALA A 527 6.71 -16.95 21.40
N GLU A 528 7.31 -17.20 22.56
CA GLU A 528 8.29 -16.33 23.22
C GLU A 528 9.71 -16.86 23.05
N PHE A 529 10.68 -15.93 22.93
CA PHE A 529 12.08 -16.20 22.68
C PHE A 529 12.98 -15.38 23.60
N ASP A 530 14.16 -15.91 23.94
CA ASP A 530 15.20 -15.16 24.65
C ASP A 530 15.92 -14.18 23.69
N THR A 531 15.31 -13.02 23.48
CA THR A 531 15.85 -11.97 22.59
C THR A 531 16.87 -11.06 23.26
N LYS A 532 17.08 -11.21 24.57
CA LYS A 532 18.15 -10.50 25.28
C LYS A 532 19.53 -10.97 24.82
N THR A 533 19.66 -12.27 24.60
CA THR A 533 20.89 -12.88 24.09
C THR A 533 20.93 -12.93 22.56
N ASN A 534 19.77 -13.11 21.91
CA ASN A 534 19.63 -13.26 20.46
C ASN A 534 18.52 -12.35 19.92
N PRO A 535 18.80 -11.07 19.61
CA PRO A 535 17.75 -10.10 19.27
C PRO A 535 17.00 -10.39 17.98
N VAL A 536 17.51 -11.26 17.11
CA VAL A 536 16.88 -11.59 15.83
C VAL A 536 16.17 -12.94 15.93
N VAL A 537 14.87 -12.93 15.60
CA VAL A 537 14.06 -14.14 15.40
C VAL A 537 13.60 -14.15 13.94
N GLN A 538 13.83 -15.26 13.27
CA GLN A 538 13.32 -15.51 11.93
C GLN A 538 12.18 -16.51 11.98
N VAL A 539 11.17 -16.28 11.15
CA VAL A 539 10.01 -17.14 11.01
C VAL A 539 9.73 -17.40 9.53
N ARG A 540 9.48 -18.66 9.18
CA ARG A 540 9.04 -19.07 7.84
C ARG A 540 7.77 -19.89 7.95
N THR A 541 6.81 -19.59 7.08
CA THR A 541 5.47 -20.17 7.16
C THR A 541 5.04 -20.67 5.80
N GLY A 542 4.61 -21.92 5.71
CA GLY A 542 3.87 -22.43 4.54
C GLY A 542 2.40 -22.53 4.85
N ILE A 543 1.54 -22.12 3.92
CA ILE A 543 0.09 -22.30 4.02
C ILE A 543 -0.40 -23.29 2.96
N SER A 544 -1.56 -23.89 3.19
CA SER A 544 -2.31 -24.69 2.22
C SER A 544 -3.80 -24.52 2.46
N PHE A 545 -4.59 -24.57 1.38
CA PHE A 545 -6.05 -24.67 1.46
C PHE A 545 -6.56 -26.12 1.42
N VAL A 546 -5.66 -27.10 1.32
CA VAL A 546 -5.99 -28.52 1.16
C VAL A 546 -5.88 -29.26 2.49
N ASP A 547 -4.67 -29.31 3.06
CA ASP A 547 -4.39 -30.03 4.31
C ASP A 547 -3.05 -29.64 4.96
N MET A 548 -2.81 -30.18 6.15
CA MET A 548 -1.55 -30.00 6.88
C MET A 548 -0.32 -30.51 6.09
N GLU A 549 -0.44 -31.63 5.36
CA GLU A 549 0.67 -32.16 4.56
C GLU A 549 1.07 -31.18 3.45
N GLY A 550 0.08 -30.56 2.80
CA GLY A 550 0.23 -29.50 1.82
C GLY A 550 1.02 -28.32 2.38
N SER A 551 0.63 -27.83 3.56
CA SER A 551 1.32 -26.69 4.21
C SER A 551 2.81 -26.98 4.48
N ARG A 552 3.14 -28.18 4.98
CA ARG A 552 4.52 -28.63 5.21
C ARG A 552 5.29 -28.78 3.90
N ARG A 553 4.65 -29.35 2.88
CA ARG A 553 5.28 -29.58 1.57
C ARG A 553 5.56 -28.28 0.85
N ASN A 554 4.62 -27.34 0.87
CA ASN A 554 4.80 -25.99 0.33
C ASN A 554 6.02 -25.32 0.99
N LEU A 555 6.10 -25.33 2.33
CA LEU A 555 7.24 -24.78 3.07
C LEU A 555 8.57 -25.46 2.72
N SER A 556 8.56 -26.79 2.61
CA SER A 556 9.73 -27.59 2.27
C SER A 556 10.27 -27.26 0.88
N GLU A 557 9.42 -27.33 -0.15
CA GLU A 557 9.83 -27.19 -1.56
C GLU A 557 10.13 -25.75 -1.96
N GLU A 558 9.42 -24.76 -1.41
CA GLU A 558 9.60 -23.37 -1.81
C GLU A 558 10.65 -22.61 -0.97
N VAL A 559 10.84 -22.99 0.30
CA VAL A 559 11.73 -22.22 1.21
C VAL A 559 12.83 -23.07 1.82
N THR A 560 12.48 -24.15 2.52
CA THR A 560 13.43 -24.86 3.38
C THR A 560 14.54 -25.55 2.58
N LYS A 561 14.18 -26.28 1.51
CA LYS A 561 15.17 -26.96 0.65
C LYS A 561 15.98 -25.99 -0.22
N PRO A 562 15.38 -24.97 -0.88
CA PRO A 562 16.15 -24.11 -1.79
C PRO A 562 16.98 -23.04 -1.07
N PHE A 563 16.52 -22.53 0.07
CA PHE A 563 17.08 -21.32 0.70
C PHE A 563 17.49 -21.49 2.17
N GLY A 564 17.02 -22.54 2.86
CA GLY A 564 17.29 -22.72 4.29
C GLY A 564 16.75 -21.55 5.12
N TRP A 565 17.63 -20.93 5.91
CA TRP A 565 17.32 -19.74 6.74
C TRP A 565 17.89 -18.44 6.16
N SER A 566 18.04 -18.35 4.83
CA SER A 566 18.50 -17.14 4.17
C SER A 566 17.33 -16.27 3.70
N PHE A 567 16.93 -15.31 4.53
CA PHE A 567 15.91 -14.30 4.19
C PHE A 567 16.25 -13.57 2.88
N ASP A 568 17.51 -13.13 2.74
CA ASP A 568 17.94 -12.37 1.56
C ASP A 568 17.92 -13.22 0.28
N ALA A 569 18.13 -14.54 0.37
CA ALA A 569 18.01 -15.41 -0.80
C ALA A 569 16.56 -15.53 -1.28
N VAL A 570 15.58 -15.60 -0.37
CA VAL A 570 14.14 -15.59 -0.73
C VAL A 570 13.76 -14.25 -1.36
N ARG A 571 14.19 -13.13 -0.76
CA ARG A 571 13.99 -11.79 -1.32
C ARG A 571 14.57 -11.66 -2.73
N ASN A 572 15.81 -12.11 -2.93
CA ASN A 572 16.46 -12.06 -4.24
C ASN A 572 15.75 -12.95 -5.26
N ASN A 573 15.27 -14.13 -4.85
CA ASN A 573 14.45 -14.98 -5.70
C ASN A 573 13.15 -14.29 -6.13
N ASN A 574 12.47 -13.62 -5.20
CA ASN A 574 11.25 -12.87 -5.47
C ASN A 574 11.48 -11.76 -6.50
N GLN A 575 12.48 -10.91 -6.27
CA GLN A 575 12.85 -9.85 -7.22
C GLN A 575 13.24 -10.41 -8.59
N LYS A 576 13.99 -11.52 -8.62
CA LYS A 576 14.36 -12.19 -9.87
C LYS A 576 13.12 -12.68 -10.63
N THR A 577 12.20 -13.36 -9.96
CA THR A 577 10.96 -13.86 -10.58
C THR A 577 10.14 -12.73 -11.19
N TRP A 578 10.05 -11.59 -10.52
CA TRP A 578 9.38 -10.43 -11.10
C TRP A 578 10.13 -9.86 -12.30
N ASN A 579 11.45 -9.75 -12.25
CA ASN A 579 12.24 -9.29 -13.39
C ASN A 579 12.10 -10.22 -14.62
N ASP A 580 11.92 -11.53 -14.44
CA ASP A 580 11.66 -12.49 -15.52
C ASP A 580 10.32 -12.18 -16.28
N ILE A 581 9.36 -11.53 -15.62
CA ILE A 581 8.09 -11.07 -16.22
C ILE A 581 8.19 -9.62 -16.71
N LEU A 582 8.62 -8.70 -15.83
CA LEU A 582 8.64 -7.26 -16.10
C LEU A 582 9.60 -6.90 -17.24
N SER A 583 10.68 -7.65 -17.44
CA SER A 583 11.64 -7.41 -18.53
C SER A 583 11.13 -7.84 -19.91
N ARG A 584 9.93 -8.45 -20.01
CA ARG A 584 9.33 -8.82 -21.29
C ARG A 584 8.83 -7.61 -22.10
N VAL A 585 8.64 -6.47 -21.43
CA VAL A 585 8.33 -5.20 -22.09
C VAL A 585 9.31 -4.14 -21.62
N ASN A 586 10.09 -3.60 -22.55
CA ASN A 586 10.98 -2.48 -22.29
C ASN A 586 10.32 -1.17 -22.79
N ILE A 587 10.36 -0.12 -21.98
CA ILE A 587 9.88 1.21 -22.36
C ILE A 587 11.03 2.22 -22.41
N GLU A 588 10.95 3.16 -23.35
CA GLU A 588 11.93 4.24 -23.50
C GLU A 588 11.33 5.57 -23.08
N THR A 589 11.82 6.11 -21.97
CA THR A 589 11.50 7.44 -21.46
C THR A 589 12.64 7.89 -20.56
N ASN A 590 12.87 9.19 -20.49
CA ASN A 590 13.79 9.80 -19.53
C ASN A 590 13.06 10.23 -18.26
N ASP A 591 11.74 10.05 -18.13
CA ASP A 591 11.02 10.35 -16.89
C ASP A 591 10.85 9.07 -16.05
N SER A 592 11.53 9.02 -14.91
CA SER A 592 11.44 7.90 -13.96
C SER A 592 10.02 7.71 -13.40
N ARG A 593 9.17 8.75 -13.39
CA ARG A 593 7.76 8.65 -12.98
C ARG A 593 6.96 7.79 -13.95
N GLU A 594 7.23 7.90 -15.26
CA GLU A 594 6.57 7.06 -16.27
C GLU A 594 6.98 5.59 -16.14
N LYS A 595 8.26 5.33 -15.89
CA LYS A 595 8.76 3.97 -15.59
C LYS A 595 8.09 3.40 -14.36
N THR A 596 7.99 4.20 -13.30
CA THR A 596 7.32 3.81 -12.06
C THR A 596 5.86 3.46 -12.32
N ARG A 597 5.11 4.32 -13.01
CA ARG A 597 3.71 4.06 -13.38
C ARG A 597 3.57 2.79 -14.20
N PHE A 598 4.36 2.64 -15.25
CA PHE A 598 4.25 1.51 -16.17
C PHE A 598 4.55 0.18 -15.47
N TYR A 599 5.72 0.04 -14.85
CA TYR A 599 6.12 -1.21 -14.22
C TYR A 599 5.28 -1.55 -12.99
N THR A 600 4.78 -0.55 -12.26
CA THR A 600 3.86 -0.79 -11.15
C THR A 600 2.51 -1.33 -11.64
N ASN A 601 1.92 -0.76 -12.70
CA ASN A 601 0.69 -1.29 -13.27
C ASN A 601 0.90 -2.69 -13.87
N MET A 602 2.06 -2.93 -14.50
CA MET A 602 2.44 -4.25 -14.99
C MET A 602 2.58 -5.26 -13.83
N TYR A 603 3.15 -4.88 -12.69
CA TYR A 603 3.16 -5.71 -11.48
C TYR A 603 1.73 -6.06 -11.01
N ARG A 604 0.84 -5.07 -10.91
CA ARG A 604 -0.56 -5.28 -10.47
C ARG A 604 -1.36 -6.20 -11.41
N ALA A 605 -1.03 -6.21 -12.70
CA ALA A 605 -1.63 -7.12 -13.68
C ALA A 605 -1.40 -8.62 -13.37
N PHE A 606 -0.40 -8.96 -12.53
CA PHE A 606 -0.06 -10.34 -12.18
C PHE A 606 -0.34 -10.67 -10.71
N CYS A 607 -1.01 -9.79 -9.96
CA CYS A 607 -1.32 -9.97 -8.52
C CYS A 607 -2.65 -10.71 -8.24
N ARG A 608 -3.03 -11.66 -9.11
CA ARG A 608 -4.15 -12.59 -8.84
C ARG A 608 -3.66 -13.77 -7.99
N ASN A 609 -4.42 -14.86 -7.86
CA ASN A 609 -4.17 -15.87 -6.83
C ASN A 609 -4.01 -17.27 -7.41
N THR A 610 -3.25 -18.10 -6.69
CA THR A 610 -3.24 -19.54 -6.84
C THR A 610 -3.82 -20.21 -5.60
N PHE A 611 -4.54 -21.30 -5.79
CA PHE A 611 -5.21 -22.07 -4.74
C PHE A 611 -4.73 -23.53 -4.66
N SER A 612 -3.91 -23.99 -5.62
CA SER A 612 -3.33 -25.34 -5.57
C SER A 612 -2.00 -25.35 -4.82
N ASP A 613 -1.74 -26.40 -4.05
CA ASP A 613 -0.44 -26.73 -3.46
C ASP A 613 0.63 -27.01 -4.54
N VAL A 614 1.91 -27.12 -4.14
CA VAL A 614 3.03 -27.43 -5.05
C VAL A 614 2.87 -28.78 -5.77
N ASP A 615 2.04 -29.69 -5.24
CA ASP A 615 1.77 -31.00 -5.86
C ASP A 615 0.50 -31.04 -6.73
N GLY A 616 -0.13 -29.87 -6.91
CA GLY A 616 -1.30 -29.65 -7.76
C GLY A 616 -2.63 -30.03 -7.13
N ARG A 617 -2.68 -30.38 -5.83
CA ARG A 617 -3.95 -30.55 -5.13
C ARG A 617 -4.61 -29.20 -4.83
N TRP A 618 -5.93 -29.15 -4.91
CA TRP A 618 -6.77 -27.98 -4.61
C TRP A 618 -8.15 -28.45 -4.11
N VAL A 619 -8.97 -27.57 -3.56
CA VAL A 619 -10.33 -27.89 -3.09
C VAL A 619 -11.35 -27.24 -4.02
N ASP A 620 -12.33 -28.02 -4.49
CA ASP A 620 -13.41 -27.51 -5.33
C ASP A 620 -14.57 -26.90 -4.52
N ALA A 621 -15.49 -26.24 -5.22
CA ALA A 621 -16.68 -25.59 -4.65
C ALA A 621 -17.64 -26.53 -3.90
N THR A 622 -17.38 -27.85 -3.90
CA THR A 622 -18.14 -28.84 -3.13
C THR A 622 -17.35 -29.43 -1.98
N GLU A 623 -16.27 -28.75 -1.58
CA GLU A 623 -15.33 -29.11 -0.52
C GLU A 623 -14.60 -30.44 -0.76
N LYS A 624 -14.40 -30.79 -2.04
CA LYS A 624 -13.67 -32.00 -2.41
C LYS A 624 -12.27 -31.68 -2.90
N ILE A 625 -11.31 -32.46 -2.41
CA ILE A 625 -9.92 -32.39 -2.89
C ILE A 625 -9.87 -32.91 -4.33
N GLN A 626 -9.43 -32.03 -5.22
CA GLN A 626 -9.12 -32.30 -6.62
C GLN A 626 -7.61 -32.29 -6.84
N ARG A 627 -7.17 -32.72 -8.04
CA ARG A 627 -5.76 -32.71 -8.42
C ARG A 627 -5.56 -32.40 -9.90
N LEU A 628 -4.67 -31.44 -10.16
CA LEU A 628 -4.21 -31.08 -11.50
C LEU A 628 -3.35 -32.20 -12.10
N LYS A 629 -3.40 -32.38 -13.42
CA LYS A 629 -2.73 -33.50 -14.10
C LYS A 629 -1.24 -33.24 -14.26
N ASP A 630 -0.87 -31.99 -14.47
CA ASP A 630 0.52 -31.54 -14.62
C ASP A 630 0.82 -30.34 -13.71
N PRO A 631 1.13 -30.54 -12.42
CA PRO A 631 1.38 -29.46 -11.46
C PRO A 631 2.54 -28.51 -11.81
N ALA A 632 3.39 -28.88 -12.78
CA ALA A 632 4.46 -28.00 -13.26
C ALA A 632 3.96 -26.91 -14.23
N ASN A 633 2.88 -27.20 -14.96
CA ASN A 633 2.33 -26.33 -16.00
C ASN A 633 0.87 -25.95 -15.79
N GLU A 634 0.19 -26.58 -14.85
CA GLU A 634 -1.19 -26.32 -14.45
C GLU A 634 -1.21 -25.78 -13.02
N VAL A 635 -2.09 -24.80 -12.79
CA VAL A 635 -2.26 -24.14 -11.49
C VAL A 635 -3.75 -23.85 -11.31
N ALA A 636 -4.29 -24.07 -10.11
CA ALA A 636 -5.66 -23.66 -9.79
C ALA A 636 -5.64 -22.15 -9.51
N LEU A 637 -6.13 -21.35 -10.45
CA LEU A 637 -6.06 -19.90 -10.45
C LEU A 637 -7.43 -19.28 -10.15
N GLY A 638 -7.41 -18.17 -9.40
CA GLY A 638 -8.63 -17.41 -9.14
C GLY A 638 -8.44 -15.91 -8.96
N CYS A 639 -9.58 -15.23 -9.08
CA CYS A 639 -9.73 -13.79 -9.11
C CYS A 639 -11.16 -13.39 -8.73
N ASP A 640 -11.35 -12.09 -8.53
CA ASP A 640 -12.64 -11.47 -8.20
C ASP A 640 -13.68 -11.61 -9.30
N ALA A 641 -13.37 -11.23 -10.55
CA ALA A 641 -14.27 -11.38 -11.70
C ALA A 641 -13.56 -11.15 -13.04
N PHE A 642 -13.92 -11.92 -14.08
CA PHE A 642 -13.45 -11.67 -15.45
C PHE A 642 -14.16 -10.51 -16.14
N TRP A 643 -15.29 -10.02 -15.60
CA TRP A 643 -16.05 -8.89 -16.15
C TRP A 643 -15.21 -7.62 -16.34
N ASN A 644 -14.24 -7.37 -15.46
CA ASN A 644 -13.33 -6.23 -15.60
C ASN A 644 -12.16 -6.50 -16.55
N THR A 645 -11.75 -7.77 -16.70
CA THR A 645 -10.46 -8.13 -17.31
C THR A 645 -10.56 -8.41 -18.81
N PHE A 646 -11.75 -8.76 -19.31
CA PHE A 646 -11.92 -9.12 -20.73
C PHE A 646 -11.69 -7.96 -21.71
N TRP A 647 -11.75 -6.71 -21.23
CA TRP A 647 -11.49 -5.51 -22.03
C TRP A 647 -10.00 -5.18 -22.22
N ASN A 648 -9.13 -5.66 -21.32
CA ASN A 648 -7.74 -5.21 -21.27
C ASN A 648 -6.74 -6.30 -20.83
N LEU A 649 -6.92 -6.87 -19.64
CA LEU A 649 -5.92 -7.65 -18.92
C LEU A 649 -5.71 -9.03 -19.57
N ASN A 650 -6.78 -9.66 -20.06
CA ASN A 650 -6.69 -10.93 -20.77
C ASN A 650 -5.77 -10.80 -22.01
N GLN A 651 -5.89 -9.69 -22.75
CA GLN A 651 -5.05 -9.41 -23.93
C GLN A 651 -3.60 -9.16 -23.53
N VAL A 652 -3.35 -8.47 -22.42
CA VAL A 652 -2.00 -8.31 -21.87
C VAL A 652 -1.38 -9.68 -21.60
N TRP A 653 -2.06 -10.55 -20.86
CA TRP A 653 -1.53 -11.89 -20.58
C TRP A 653 -1.26 -12.68 -21.86
N ASN A 654 -2.16 -12.65 -22.84
CA ASN A 654 -1.93 -13.36 -24.11
C ASN A 654 -0.67 -12.88 -24.86
N LEU A 655 -0.39 -11.56 -24.82
CA LEU A 655 0.74 -10.97 -25.54
C LEU A 655 2.09 -11.18 -24.86
N ILE A 656 2.13 -11.01 -23.53
CA ILE A 656 3.41 -10.96 -22.80
C ILE A 656 3.62 -12.16 -21.87
N ALA A 657 2.59 -12.97 -21.63
CA ALA A 657 2.60 -14.10 -20.71
C ALA A 657 1.68 -15.26 -21.17
N PRO A 658 1.81 -15.75 -22.41
CA PRO A 658 0.90 -16.74 -22.98
C PRO A 658 0.84 -18.05 -22.17
N GLU A 659 1.90 -18.39 -21.44
CA GLU A 659 1.92 -19.53 -20.53
C GLU A 659 0.94 -19.37 -19.36
N TRP A 660 0.72 -18.13 -18.89
CA TRP A 660 -0.27 -17.84 -17.85
C TRP A 660 -1.70 -17.84 -18.41
N SER A 661 -1.90 -17.36 -19.64
CA SER A 661 -3.19 -17.52 -20.32
C SER A 661 -3.56 -19.00 -20.51
N SER A 662 -2.59 -19.84 -20.91
CA SER A 662 -2.79 -21.29 -20.98
C SER A 662 -3.17 -21.89 -19.61
N ARG A 663 -2.48 -21.49 -18.54
CA ARG A 663 -2.81 -21.90 -17.17
C ARG A 663 -4.21 -21.49 -16.75
N TRP A 664 -4.66 -20.29 -17.09
CA TRP A 664 -6.01 -19.82 -16.82
C TRP A 664 -7.06 -20.69 -17.53
N VAL A 665 -6.85 -21.02 -18.81
CA VAL A 665 -7.74 -21.93 -19.55
C VAL A 665 -7.77 -23.31 -18.88
N LYS A 666 -6.61 -23.88 -18.57
CA LYS A 666 -6.52 -25.20 -17.91
C LYS A 666 -7.17 -25.19 -16.52
N SER A 667 -7.06 -24.11 -15.75
CA SER A 667 -7.73 -23.94 -14.46
C SER A 667 -9.26 -23.96 -14.61
N GLN A 668 -9.79 -23.23 -15.58
CA GLN A 668 -11.22 -23.23 -15.90
C GLN A 668 -11.71 -24.61 -16.35
N LEU A 669 -10.93 -25.32 -17.16
CA LEU A 669 -11.25 -26.70 -17.55
C LEU A 669 -11.15 -27.69 -16.39
N ALA A 670 -10.28 -27.45 -15.41
CA ALA A 670 -10.20 -28.26 -14.19
C ALA A 670 -11.46 -28.08 -13.31
N MET A 671 -11.97 -26.85 -13.17
CA MET A 671 -13.27 -26.60 -12.52
C MET A 671 -14.41 -27.25 -13.28
N TYR A 672 -14.39 -27.16 -14.62
CA TYR A 672 -15.37 -27.85 -15.46
C TYR A 672 -15.32 -29.38 -15.29
N ASP A 673 -14.13 -29.98 -15.19
CA ASP A 673 -13.99 -31.42 -14.92
C ASP A 673 -14.52 -31.79 -13.53
N ALA A 674 -14.31 -30.94 -12.52
CA ALA A 674 -14.73 -31.19 -11.14
C ALA A 674 -16.24 -31.06 -10.93
N ASN A 675 -16.86 -30.01 -11.46
CA ASN A 675 -18.25 -29.65 -11.15
C ASN A 675 -19.13 -29.42 -12.38
N GLY A 676 -18.58 -29.50 -13.59
CA GLY A 676 -19.34 -29.44 -14.84
C GLY A 676 -19.66 -28.03 -15.34
N MET A 677 -19.17 -26.97 -14.69
CA MET A 677 -19.42 -25.57 -15.05
C MET A 677 -18.13 -24.75 -15.04
N LEU A 678 -18.07 -23.72 -15.88
CA LEU A 678 -17.00 -22.70 -15.82
C LEU A 678 -17.33 -21.65 -14.76
N ALA A 679 -16.33 -20.86 -14.35
CA ALA A 679 -16.46 -19.87 -13.29
C ALA A 679 -16.18 -18.44 -13.77
N LYS A 680 -17.13 -17.52 -13.48
CA LYS A 680 -17.04 -16.07 -13.78
C LYS A 680 -15.93 -15.33 -13.03
N GLY A 681 -15.54 -15.87 -11.88
CA GLY A 681 -14.55 -15.33 -10.95
C GLY A 681 -14.34 -16.32 -9.82
N PRO A 682 -13.38 -17.26 -9.96
CA PRO A 682 -13.21 -18.35 -8.99
C PRO A 682 -12.40 -17.92 -7.77
N ALA A 683 -12.87 -16.91 -7.04
CA ALA A 683 -12.31 -16.54 -5.74
C ALA A 683 -12.44 -17.75 -4.80
N GLY A 684 -11.34 -18.15 -4.16
CA GLY A 684 -11.31 -19.35 -3.32
C GLY A 684 -11.63 -20.66 -4.03
N MET A 685 -11.61 -20.69 -5.38
CA MET A 685 -12.14 -21.80 -6.20
C MET A 685 -13.65 -22.05 -6.05
N GLU A 686 -14.39 -21.07 -5.53
CA GLU A 686 -15.85 -21.07 -5.41
C GLU A 686 -16.55 -20.47 -6.63
N TYR A 687 -17.83 -20.81 -6.81
CA TYR A 687 -18.66 -20.25 -7.87
C TYR A 687 -19.39 -18.98 -7.41
N ILE A 688 -18.68 -17.85 -7.37
CA ILE A 688 -19.30 -16.58 -6.98
C ILE A 688 -19.94 -15.90 -8.21
N PRO A 689 -21.25 -15.56 -8.18
CA PRO A 689 -21.99 -15.06 -9.36
C PRO A 689 -21.75 -13.57 -9.64
N VAL A 690 -20.53 -13.10 -9.40
CA VAL A 690 -20.07 -11.74 -9.65
C VAL A 690 -19.24 -11.74 -10.95
N MET A 691 -19.40 -10.81 -11.90
CA MET A 691 -20.53 -9.91 -12.13
C MET A 691 -21.56 -10.61 -13.06
N VAL A 692 -22.07 -9.92 -14.08
CA VAL A 692 -22.99 -10.49 -15.07
C VAL A 692 -22.24 -11.24 -16.17
N ALA A 693 -22.99 -12.06 -16.94
CA ALA A 693 -22.49 -12.77 -18.13
C ALA A 693 -21.34 -13.76 -17.85
N GLU A 694 -20.81 -14.42 -18.88
CA GLU A 694 -19.85 -15.52 -18.77
C GLU A 694 -18.53 -15.10 -19.42
N HIS A 695 -17.89 -14.08 -18.85
CA HIS A 695 -16.71 -13.46 -19.46
C HIS A 695 -15.42 -14.30 -19.36
N GLU A 696 -15.45 -15.43 -18.67
CA GLU A 696 -14.45 -16.47 -18.83
C GLU A 696 -14.48 -17.08 -20.25
N ILE A 697 -15.59 -16.99 -20.98
CA ILE A 697 -15.67 -17.40 -22.39
C ILE A 697 -14.74 -16.54 -23.28
N PRO A 698 -14.84 -15.19 -23.32
CA PRO A 698 -13.86 -14.32 -23.97
C PRO A 698 -12.40 -14.58 -23.57
N LEU A 699 -12.11 -14.89 -22.31
CA LEU A 699 -10.77 -15.30 -21.88
C LEU A 699 -10.29 -16.54 -22.65
N LEU A 700 -11.09 -17.61 -22.62
CA LEU A 700 -10.82 -18.89 -23.28
C LEU A 700 -10.70 -18.76 -24.81
N VAL A 701 -11.65 -18.05 -25.43
CA VAL A 701 -11.69 -17.83 -26.88
C VAL A 701 -10.51 -16.97 -27.33
N SER A 702 -10.18 -15.89 -26.61
CA SER A 702 -9.08 -15.00 -27.00
C SER A 702 -7.73 -15.71 -26.95
N ALA A 703 -7.49 -16.57 -25.95
CA ALA A 703 -6.28 -17.39 -25.89
C ALA A 703 -6.16 -18.28 -27.14
N TYR A 704 -7.24 -18.97 -27.52
CA TYR A 704 -7.29 -19.81 -28.71
C TYR A 704 -7.02 -19.02 -29.99
N GLN A 705 -7.67 -17.87 -30.16
CA GLN A 705 -7.52 -17.02 -31.34
C GLN A 705 -6.10 -16.45 -31.47
N MET A 706 -5.44 -16.16 -30.34
CA MET A 706 -4.04 -15.72 -30.30
C MET A 706 -3.02 -16.86 -30.40
N GLY A 707 -3.47 -18.09 -30.67
CA GLY A 707 -2.59 -19.24 -30.95
C GLY A 707 -2.16 -20.03 -29.72
N ILE A 708 -2.69 -19.70 -28.53
CA ILE A 708 -2.45 -20.43 -27.28
C ILE A 708 -3.47 -21.58 -27.23
N ARG A 709 -3.04 -22.81 -27.52
CA ARG A 709 -3.95 -23.95 -27.78
C ARG A 709 -3.47 -25.27 -27.18
N ASP A 710 -2.58 -25.22 -26.19
CA ASP A 710 -1.96 -26.38 -25.55
C ASP A 710 -2.87 -27.00 -24.46
N TYR A 711 -4.16 -27.09 -24.74
CA TYR A 711 -5.22 -27.61 -23.87
C TYR A 711 -6.29 -28.33 -24.70
N ASP A 712 -7.26 -28.98 -24.05
CA ASP A 712 -8.33 -29.71 -24.73
C ASP A 712 -9.36 -28.74 -25.33
N VAL A 713 -9.18 -28.40 -26.61
CA VAL A 713 -10.00 -27.43 -27.36
C VAL A 713 -11.44 -27.90 -27.51
N GLU A 714 -11.67 -29.21 -27.73
CA GLU A 714 -13.03 -29.74 -27.89
C GLU A 714 -13.80 -29.72 -26.57
N LYS A 715 -13.11 -30.03 -25.46
CA LYS A 715 -13.67 -29.83 -24.12
C LYS A 715 -13.96 -28.36 -23.85
N MET A 716 -13.04 -27.47 -24.19
CA MET A 716 -13.23 -26.02 -24.05
C MET A 716 -14.48 -25.57 -24.81
N PHE A 717 -14.63 -25.96 -26.07
CA PHE A 717 -15.82 -25.63 -26.86
C PHE A 717 -17.11 -26.19 -26.24
N SER A 718 -17.07 -27.44 -25.76
CA SER A 718 -18.21 -28.07 -25.08
C SER A 718 -18.59 -27.33 -23.79
N ALA A 719 -17.59 -26.87 -23.03
CA ALA A 719 -17.79 -26.11 -21.80
C ALA A 719 -18.41 -24.73 -22.06
N ILE A 720 -17.84 -23.92 -22.96
CA ILE A 720 -18.37 -22.57 -23.25
C ILE A 720 -19.77 -22.65 -23.86
N LYS A 721 -20.04 -23.64 -24.72
CA LYS A 721 -21.37 -23.85 -25.31
C LYS A 721 -22.39 -24.16 -24.23
N LYS A 722 -22.01 -24.99 -23.24
CA LYS A 722 -22.88 -25.31 -22.11
C LYS A 722 -23.25 -24.02 -21.36
N MET A 723 -22.28 -23.16 -21.04
CA MET A 723 -22.52 -21.91 -20.31
C MET A 723 -23.56 -20.98 -20.98
N GLN A 724 -23.68 -21.02 -22.31
CA GLN A 724 -24.66 -20.23 -23.08
C GLN A 724 -25.99 -20.92 -23.39
N THR A 725 -26.14 -22.21 -23.07
CA THR A 725 -27.31 -22.99 -23.52
C THR A 725 -28.06 -23.70 -22.40
N VAL A 726 -27.52 -23.72 -21.19
CA VAL A 726 -28.16 -24.34 -20.03
C VAL A 726 -28.56 -23.32 -18.98
N GLN A 727 -29.58 -23.66 -18.22
CA GLN A 727 -30.03 -22.88 -17.08
C GLN A 727 -28.94 -22.81 -15.99
N PRO A 728 -28.87 -21.71 -15.23
CA PRO A 728 -27.92 -21.56 -14.13
C PRO A 728 -28.10 -22.66 -13.08
N GLN A 729 -27.00 -23.09 -12.45
CA GLN A 729 -26.99 -24.22 -11.51
C GLN A 729 -26.35 -23.80 -10.20
N LYS A 730 -26.96 -24.22 -9.08
CA LYS A 730 -26.35 -24.09 -7.75
C LYS A 730 -25.34 -25.22 -7.55
N ILE A 731 -24.08 -24.86 -7.29
CA ILE A 731 -22.97 -25.78 -7.04
C ILE A 731 -22.24 -25.23 -5.81
N GLY A 732 -22.09 -26.07 -4.79
CA GLY A 732 -21.71 -25.57 -3.47
C GLY A 732 -22.73 -24.57 -2.96
N ASP A 733 -22.24 -23.48 -2.38
CA ASP A 733 -23.06 -22.36 -1.96
C ASP A 733 -23.30 -21.31 -3.06
N GLY A 734 -22.60 -21.42 -4.19
CA GLY A 734 -22.61 -20.46 -5.29
C GLY A 734 -23.55 -20.76 -6.46
N LEU A 735 -23.73 -19.79 -7.35
CA LEU A 735 -24.55 -19.90 -8.57
C LEU A 735 -23.71 -19.74 -9.84
N THR A 736 -23.75 -20.77 -10.69
CA THR A 736 -23.08 -20.81 -12.00
C THR A 736 -24.02 -20.46 -13.13
N GLY A 737 -23.49 -20.02 -14.28
CA GLY A 737 -24.28 -19.80 -15.48
C GLY A 737 -25.06 -18.48 -15.50
N ASN A 738 -25.69 -18.23 -16.66
CA ASN A 738 -26.37 -16.98 -16.93
C ASN A 738 -27.75 -16.93 -16.27
N ARG A 739 -27.91 -16.08 -15.23
CA ARG A 739 -29.15 -15.96 -14.44
C ARG A 739 -30.40 -15.73 -15.29
N ASP A 740 -30.26 -14.91 -16.32
CA ASP A 740 -31.37 -14.48 -17.19
C ASP A 740 -31.42 -15.23 -18.54
N ILE A 741 -30.76 -16.39 -18.66
CA ILE A 741 -30.59 -17.08 -19.94
C ILE A 741 -31.92 -17.52 -20.56
N GLU A 742 -32.92 -17.88 -19.75
CA GLU A 742 -34.24 -18.28 -20.27
C GLU A 742 -34.94 -17.14 -21.01
N ALA A 743 -34.99 -15.96 -20.39
CA ALA A 743 -35.57 -14.77 -20.98
C ALA A 743 -34.80 -14.38 -22.25
N TYR A 744 -33.46 -14.41 -22.18
CA TYR A 744 -32.60 -14.12 -23.32
C TYR A 744 -32.86 -15.06 -24.51
N LEU A 745 -32.87 -16.38 -24.28
CA LEU A 745 -33.09 -17.37 -25.34
C LEU A 745 -34.49 -17.27 -25.95
N LYS A 746 -35.51 -16.95 -25.14
CA LYS A 746 -36.90 -16.80 -25.60
C LYS A 746 -37.13 -15.52 -26.39
N TYR A 747 -36.67 -14.38 -25.89
CA TYR A 747 -36.99 -13.06 -26.44
C TYR A 747 -35.89 -12.46 -27.31
N LYS A 748 -34.68 -13.04 -27.32
CA LYS A 748 -33.46 -12.54 -28.00
C LYS A 748 -32.89 -11.25 -27.42
N TYR A 749 -33.34 -10.91 -26.23
CA TYR A 749 -32.83 -9.89 -25.31
C TYR A 749 -33.36 -10.22 -23.91
N VAL A 750 -32.86 -9.56 -22.88
CA VAL A 750 -33.39 -9.65 -21.51
C VAL A 750 -34.33 -8.47 -21.27
N PRO A 751 -35.66 -8.67 -21.25
CA PRO A 751 -36.63 -7.62 -20.94
C PRO A 751 -36.39 -7.08 -19.53
N SER A 752 -36.52 -5.76 -19.33
CA SER A 752 -36.21 -5.13 -18.04
C SER A 752 -37.15 -5.54 -16.90
N ASP A 753 -38.33 -6.07 -17.24
CA ASP A 753 -39.31 -6.65 -16.30
C ASP A 753 -39.07 -8.14 -16.00
N LEU A 754 -38.15 -8.79 -16.74
CA LEU A 754 -37.83 -10.22 -16.60
C LEU A 754 -36.35 -10.50 -16.29
N GLY A 755 -35.51 -9.47 -16.14
CA GLY A 755 -34.10 -9.62 -15.80
C GLY A 755 -33.31 -8.32 -15.96
N ARG A 756 -31.97 -8.44 -15.95
CA ARG A 756 -31.08 -7.28 -16.09
C ARG A 756 -30.92 -6.92 -17.56
N PHE A 757 -31.44 -5.77 -17.98
CA PHE A 757 -31.36 -5.32 -19.38
C PHE A 757 -29.93 -5.32 -19.95
N SER A 758 -28.92 -4.95 -19.14
CA SER A 758 -27.49 -4.95 -19.53
C SER A 758 -27.03 -6.31 -20.06
N ASN A 759 -27.60 -7.41 -19.54
CA ASN A 759 -27.26 -8.77 -19.95
C ASN A 759 -27.58 -9.02 -21.42
N SER A 760 -28.52 -8.27 -22.02
CA SER A 760 -28.77 -8.36 -23.46
C SER A 760 -27.50 -8.08 -24.28
N LEU A 761 -26.71 -7.08 -23.86
CA LEU A 761 -25.49 -6.69 -24.56
C LEU A 761 -24.34 -7.65 -24.24
N GLU A 762 -24.16 -7.96 -22.96
CA GLU A 762 -23.07 -8.82 -22.49
C GLU A 762 -23.21 -10.26 -22.99
N TYR A 763 -24.42 -10.85 -22.89
CA TYR A 763 -24.65 -12.21 -23.42
C TYR A 763 -24.47 -12.26 -24.94
N SER A 764 -24.89 -11.21 -25.66
CA SER A 764 -24.70 -11.14 -27.11
C SER A 764 -23.22 -11.01 -27.49
N PHE A 765 -22.41 -10.33 -26.68
CA PHE A 765 -20.96 -10.29 -26.86
C PHE A 765 -20.34 -11.66 -26.61
N ASP A 766 -20.68 -12.32 -25.51
CA ASP A 766 -20.18 -13.66 -25.22
C ASP A 766 -20.62 -14.66 -26.32
N ASP A 767 -21.88 -14.64 -26.77
CA ASP A 767 -22.39 -15.43 -27.90
C ASP A 767 -21.61 -15.16 -29.19
N TRP A 768 -21.30 -13.89 -29.47
CA TRP A 768 -20.44 -13.54 -30.60
C TRP A 768 -19.06 -14.19 -30.45
N THR A 769 -18.44 -14.15 -29.27
CA THR A 769 -17.14 -14.82 -29.06
C THR A 769 -17.21 -16.33 -29.27
N VAL A 770 -18.27 -17.01 -28.78
CA VAL A 770 -18.49 -18.44 -29.05
C VAL A 770 -18.62 -18.69 -30.56
N SER A 771 -19.35 -17.83 -31.28
CA SER A 771 -19.51 -17.95 -32.73
C SER A 771 -18.22 -17.77 -33.53
N GLN A 772 -17.24 -17.02 -33.00
CA GLN A 772 -15.93 -16.87 -33.64
C GLN A 772 -15.02 -18.08 -33.42
N LEU A 773 -15.30 -18.90 -32.39
CA LEU A 773 -14.58 -20.14 -32.15
C LEU A 773 -15.20 -21.32 -32.93
N ALA A 774 -16.53 -21.36 -33.02
CA ALA A 774 -17.31 -22.38 -33.74
C ALA A 774 -17.03 -22.37 -35.25
#